data_AF-A0A2I8ABD0-F1
#
_entry.id   AF-A0A2I8ABD0-F1
#
_cell.length_a   1.000
_cell.length_b   1.000
_cell.length_c   1.000
_cell.angle_alpha   90.00
_cell.angle_beta   90.00
_cell.angle_gamma   90.00
#
_symmetry.space_group_name_H-M   'P 1'
#
loop_
_entity.id
_entity.type
_entity.pdbx_description
1 polymer ?
#
loop_
_entity_poly.entity_id
_entity_poly.type
_entity_poly.pdbx_seq_one_letter_code
_entity_poly.pdbx_strand_id
1 'polypeptide(L)'
;MVSTTARFSDVQNHWARPFIEALAERRILNGYPNGTFRPDNSVTRAEFAAIVAAVFNVPVKRPYISFIDVPANNWAAGAIKKAYETGFLTGYPDKTFSPSNRIARGDVLVSLVNGLEIANKIKPDLLDKLPQIYQDGTNIPNYGKNQIAIATSAGLVVSFPNIKLLNYNIAATRADVAAIVYQALVYLGNAPKINSTYLVVPPVTAPRTVKVSHQREFRGAWLTTVWNSDWPSKAGLSGTQQQTELVNTIKRLQELNFNALILQVRPEGDALYASSIEPWSAWLTGTQGKAPEPFYDPLEFAIAEAHKRNIEVHAWFNPYRAKTSIKGTPNVRPHIALTNPEVVYQWGNQLWMEPGAKVVQDRAYNVIIDVVRRYDIDGVHLDDYFYPYPIQGQSFPDDKTYAAYKSTGGKLSLEDWRRENVNQMVLRLSQGIKATKSYVKFGISPFGIYRPGQPPGISGLDAYNVLYADAKKWLEQGWIDYIAPQLYWRTDQVKQSYSALLQWWTEINPQRRHIYTGNNISLLDGKVWKDEEIDKQVKISRNLVKNLSLGNIFFSMSSITDNRQGIADKFKDSLYATPAIVPAMSWQNQAPPPPPKDLQFNNGRLNWQPGDNQPVRSWTLYRQSGDTWTLQRILSAGTTFATVQPGTYAVCAVDRLANESEGVVITVS
;
A
#
# COMPACT_ATOMS: atom_id res chain seq x y z
N MET A 1 -5.01 -26.99 -27.83
CA MET A 1 -6.07 -27.95 -28.17
C MET A 1 -5.78 -29.25 -27.44
N VAL A 2 -6.54 -29.60 -26.41
CA VAL A 2 -6.37 -30.88 -25.68
C VAL A 2 -7.18 -31.93 -26.43
N SER A 3 -6.55 -33.07 -26.73
CA SER A 3 -7.21 -34.21 -27.38
C SER A 3 -8.50 -34.60 -26.65
N THR A 4 -9.62 -34.65 -27.37
CA THR A 4 -10.95 -34.96 -26.83
C THR A 4 -11.16 -36.45 -26.54
N THR A 5 -10.25 -37.31 -26.99
CA THR A 5 -10.34 -38.77 -26.83
C THR A 5 -9.44 -39.25 -25.69
N ALA A 6 -10.00 -39.95 -24.71
CA ALA A 6 -9.24 -40.47 -23.58
C ALA A 6 -8.25 -41.55 -24.02
N ARG A 7 -7.09 -41.60 -23.36
CA ARG A 7 -6.04 -42.59 -23.67
C ARG A 7 -6.47 -44.03 -23.39
N PHE A 8 -7.36 -44.23 -22.42
CA PHE A 8 -7.94 -45.53 -22.10
C PHE A 8 -9.44 -45.49 -22.34
N SER A 9 -9.97 -46.54 -22.96
CA SER A 9 -11.39 -46.60 -23.36
C SER A 9 -12.36 -46.55 -22.17
N ASP A 10 -11.93 -47.06 -21.01
CA ASP A 10 -12.71 -47.20 -19.79
C ASP A 10 -12.57 -46.01 -18.81
N VAL A 11 -11.87 -44.94 -19.20
CA VAL A 11 -11.73 -43.73 -18.35
C VAL A 11 -12.39 -42.48 -18.93
N GLN A 12 -13.01 -42.54 -20.11
CA GLN A 12 -13.53 -41.37 -20.82
C GLN A 12 -14.38 -40.44 -19.94
N ASN A 13 -15.27 -41.02 -19.13
CA ASN A 13 -16.18 -40.31 -18.22
C ASN A 13 -15.88 -40.59 -16.74
N HIS A 14 -14.69 -41.08 -16.42
CA HIS A 14 -14.32 -41.50 -15.07
C HIS A 14 -13.75 -40.32 -14.27
N TRP A 15 -14.11 -40.20 -12.98
CA TRP A 15 -13.71 -39.08 -12.12
C TRP A 15 -12.19 -38.90 -12.00
N ALA A 16 -11.47 -40.03 -12.02
CA ALA A 16 -10.01 -40.05 -11.89
C ALA A 16 -9.27 -39.84 -13.23
N ARG A 17 -9.98 -39.65 -14.35
CA ARG A 17 -9.37 -39.50 -15.68
C ARG A 17 -8.20 -38.51 -15.70
N PRO A 18 -8.32 -37.27 -15.18
CA PRO A 18 -7.23 -36.32 -15.23
C PRO A 18 -5.95 -36.83 -14.55
N PHE A 19 -6.08 -37.53 -13.42
CA PHE A 19 -4.94 -38.09 -12.69
C PHE A 19 -4.34 -39.29 -13.41
N ILE A 20 -5.20 -40.18 -13.92
CA ILE A 20 -4.78 -41.39 -14.65
C ILE A 20 -4.01 -41.01 -15.92
N GLU A 21 -4.55 -40.09 -16.73
CA GLU A 21 -3.91 -39.66 -17.97
C GLU A 21 -2.58 -38.96 -17.69
N ALA A 22 -2.53 -38.09 -16.68
CA ALA A 22 -1.30 -37.41 -16.31
C ALA A 22 -0.21 -38.37 -15.80
N LEU A 23 -0.56 -39.43 -15.07
CA LEU A 23 0.40 -40.46 -14.67
C LEU A 23 0.84 -41.35 -15.84
N ALA A 24 -0.06 -41.66 -16.78
CA ALA A 24 0.25 -42.45 -17.97
C ALA A 24 1.15 -41.68 -18.95
N GLU A 25 0.97 -40.37 -19.11
CA GLU A 25 1.86 -39.50 -19.89
C GLU A 25 3.30 -39.52 -19.35
N ARG A 26 3.43 -39.59 -18.02
CA ARG A 26 4.72 -39.69 -17.32
C ARG A 26 5.30 -41.10 -17.30
N ARG A 27 4.60 -42.07 -17.91
CA ARG A 27 4.96 -43.50 -17.92
C ARG A 27 5.05 -44.12 -16.52
N ILE A 28 4.33 -43.55 -15.56
CA ILE A 28 4.34 -43.97 -14.14
C ILE A 28 3.33 -45.10 -13.91
N LEU A 29 2.08 -44.91 -14.38
CA LEU A 29 1.03 -45.94 -14.34
C LEU A 29 0.50 -46.18 -15.75
N ASN A 30 0.83 -47.34 -16.32
CA ASN A 30 0.34 -47.75 -17.63
C ASN A 30 -0.96 -48.57 -17.49
N GLY A 31 -1.79 -48.54 -18.53
CA GLY A 31 -2.93 -49.44 -18.68
C GLY A 31 -2.50 -50.82 -19.20
N TYR A 32 -3.49 -51.65 -19.44
CA TYR A 32 -3.33 -52.99 -19.98
C TYR A 32 -3.11 -52.96 -21.50
N PRO A 33 -2.47 -53.99 -22.10
CA PRO A 33 -2.23 -54.08 -23.55
C PRO A 33 -3.50 -53.94 -24.41
N ASN A 34 -4.67 -54.23 -23.85
CA ASN A 34 -5.97 -54.11 -24.51
C ASN A 34 -6.55 -52.67 -24.53
N GLY A 35 -5.79 -51.65 -24.10
CA GLY A 35 -6.23 -50.25 -24.12
C GLY A 35 -7.16 -49.84 -22.97
N THR A 36 -7.24 -50.64 -21.90
CA THR A 36 -8.02 -50.32 -20.68
C THR A 36 -7.12 -49.98 -19.49
N PHE A 37 -7.58 -49.17 -18.54
CA PHE A 37 -6.88 -48.88 -17.28
C PHE A 37 -7.40 -49.71 -16.10
N ARG A 38 -8.67 -50.11 -16.15
CA ARG A 38 -9.48 -50.76 -15.12
C ARG A 38 -9.54 -49.93 -13.82
N PRO A 39 -10.05 -48.70 -13.87
CA PRO A 39 -9.97 -47.75 -12.76
C PRO A 39 -10.61 -48.25 -11.46
N ASP A 40 -11.71 -49.00 -11.55
CA ASP A 40 -12.48 -49.47 -10.39
C ASP A 40 -11.97 -50.79 -9.79
N ASN A 41 -10.96 -51.42 -10.40
CA ASN A 41 -10.37 -52.64 -9.84
C ASN A 41 -9.62 -52.32 -8.55
N SER A 42 -9.80 -53.15 -7.53
CA SER A 42 -9.07 -53.05 -6.27
C SER A 42 -7.60 -53.43 -6.42
N VAL A 43 -6.72 -52.72 -5.72
CA VAL A 43 -5.26 -52.88 -5.78
C VAL A 43 -4.80 -53.81 -4.65
N THR A 44 -3.95 -54.78 -4.99
CA THR A 44 -3.28 -55.64 -4.00
C THR A 44 -2.09 -54.93 -3.36
N ARG A 45 -1.68 -55.38 -2.18
CA ARG A 45 -0.48 -54.86 -1.49
C ARG A 45 0.79 -55.01 -2.33
N ALA A 46 0.92 -56.10 -3.10
CA ALA A 46 2.02 -56.30 -4.05
C ALA A 46 2.00 -55.30 -5.22
N GLU A 47 0.84 -55.05 -5.83
CA GLU A 47 0.69 -54.05 -6.89
C GLU A 47 1.00 -52.64 -6.35
N PHE A 48 0.49 -52.29 -5.18
CA PHE A 48 0.81 -50.99 -4.58
C PHE A 48 2.30 -50.84 -4.26
N ALA A 49 2.96 -51.89 -3.75
CA ALA A 49 4.41 -51.90 -3.54
C ALA A 49 5.17 -51.62 -4.85
N ALA A 50 4.75 -52.24 -5.96
CA ALA A 50 5.33 -51.99 -7.28
C ALA A 50 5.13 -50.54 -7.74
N ILE A 51 3.96 -49.97 -7.50
CA ILE A 51 3.66 -48.57 -7.82
C ILE A 51 4.58 -47.63 -7.05
N VAL A 52 4.60 -47.68 -5.72
CA VAL A 52 5.43 -46.73 -4.93
C VAL A 52 6.92 -46.90 -5.19
N ALA A 53 7.38 -48.14 -5.39
CA ALA A 53 8.77 -48.44 -5.73
C ALA A 53 9.20 -47.89 -7.09
N ALA A 54 8.26 -47.80 -8.05
CA ALA A 54 8.49 -47.24 -9.38
C ALA A 54 8.37 -45.71 -9.39
N VAL A 55 7.41 -45.14 -8.66
CA VAL A 55 7.14 -43.69 -8.66
C VAL A 55 8.18 -42.93 -7.85
N PHE A 56 8.53 -43.43 -6.65
CA PHE A 56 9.31 -42.68 -5.68
C PHE A 56 10.70 -43.27 -5.51
N ASN A 57 11.71 -42.44 -5.73
CA ASN A 57 13.10 -42.79 -5.47
C ASN A 57 13.56 -42.13 -4.17
N VAL A 58 13.40 -42.85 -3.05
CA VAL A 58 13.80 -42.38 -1.72
C VAL A 58 14.90 -43.28 -1.15
N PRO A 59 15.77 -42.76 -0.24
CA PRO A 59 16.83 -43.56 0.37
C PRO A 59 16.30 -44.74 1.19
N VAL A 60 17.14 -45.78 1.33
CA VAL A 60 16.88 -46.90 2.25
C VAL A 60 16.95 -46.39 3.69
N LYS A 61 15.93 -46.72 4.48
CA LYS A 61 15.76 -46.30 5.89
C LYS A 61 15.94 -47.44 6.88
N ARG A 62 15.80 -48.69 6.43
CA ARG A 62 15.95 -49.89 7.26
C ARG A 62 16.39 -51.09 6.43
N PRO A 63 17.13 -52.04 7.04
CA PRO A 63 17.52 -53.28 6.37
C PRO A 63 16.31 -54.16 6.08
N TYR A 64 16.31 -54.86 4.94
CA TYR A 64 15.26 -55.79 4.55
C TYR A 64 15.14 -57.00 5.49
N ILE A 65 13.90 -57.44 5.73
CA ILE A 65 13.58 -58.73 6.35
C ILE A 65 12.84 -59.60 5.33
N SER A 66 13.17 -60.89 5.27
CA SER A 66 12.44 -61.82 4.41
C SER A 66 11.05 -62.12 4.96
N PHE A 67 10.04 -62.08 4.09
CA PHE A 67 8.67 -62.46 4.41
C PHE A 67 8.39 -63.91 4.01
N ILE A 68 7.68 -64.65 4.86
CA ILE A 68 7.44 -66.10 4.68
C ILE A 68 6.58 -66.37 3.44
N ASP A 69 5.67 -65.46 3.12
CA ASP A 69 4.71 -65.54 2.01
C ASP A 69 5.16 -64.78 0.74
N VAL A 70 6.43 -64.36 0.68
CA VAL A 70 7.03 -63.70 -0.49
C VAL A 70 8.27 -64.49 -0.92
N PRO A 71 8.11 -65.58 -1.68
CA PRO A 71 9.24 -66.34 -2.18
C PRO A 71 10.08 -65.51 -3.16
N ALA A 72 11.36 -65.84 -3.31
CA ALA A 72 12.29 -65.05 -4.14
C ALA A 72 11.88 -64.97 -5.63
N ASN A 73 11.10 -65.93 -6.13
CA ASN A 73 10.55 -65.95 -7.49
C ASN A 73 9.19 -65.22 -7.62
N ASN A 74 8.66 -64.63 -6.55
CA ASN A 74 7.45 -63.81 -6.61
C ASN A 74 7.71 -62.58 -7.49
N TRP A 75 6.82 -62.30 -8.45
CA TRP A 75 6.94 -61.19 -9.39
C TRP A 75 7.13 -59.82 -8.72
N ALA A 76 6.60 -59.64 -7.50
CA ALA A 76 6.70 -58.41 -6.73
C ALA A 76 7.81 -58.42 -5.68
N ALA A 77 8.62 -59.49 -5.54
CA ALA A 77 9.62 -59.62 -4.47
C ALA A 77 10.56 -58.39 -4.38
N GLY A 78 11.08 -57.93 -5.52
CA GLY A 78 11.95 -56.75 -5.58
C GLY A 78 11.24 -55.45 -5.20
N ALA A 79 9.99 -55.27 -5.64
CA ALA A 79 9.18 -54.11 -5.29
C ALA A 79 8.80 -54.09 -3.81
N ILE A 80 8.43 -55.24 -3.25
CA ILE A 80 8.12 -55.41 -1.83
C ILE A 80 9.35 -55.10 -0.98
N LYS A 81 10.52 -55.63 -1.37
CA LYS A 81 11.79 -55.30 -0.72
C LYS A 81 12.03 -53.79 -0.71
N LYS A 82 11.94 -53.13 -1.87
CA LYS A 82 12.17 -51.67 -1.98
C LYS A 82 11.17 -50.88 -1.14
N ALA A 83 9.87 -51.16 -1.25
CA ALA A 83 8.83 -50.49 -0.48
C ALA A 83 9.00 -50.68 1.04
N TYR A 84 9.51 -51.84 1.46
CA TYR A 84 9.86 -52.09 2.85
C TYR A 84 11.07 -51.28 3.30
N GLU A 85 12.20 -51.39 2.60
CA GLU A 85 13.47 -50.72 2.95
C GLU A 85 13.33 -49.19 3.00
N THR A 86 12.47 -48.63 2.15
CA THR A 86 12.20 -47.18 2.05
C THR A 86 11.12 -46.67 3.00
N GLY A 87 10.48 -47.56 3.76
CA GLY A 87 9.48 -47.20 4.77
C GLY A 87 8.08 -46.89 4.22
N PHE A 88 7.80 -47.16 2.94
CA PHE A 88 6.44 -47.04 2.40
C PHE A 88 5.51 -48.12 2.97
N LEU A 89 5.95 -49.37 3.05
CA LEU A 89 5.10 -50.47 3.51
C LEU A 89 5.79 -51.29 4.59
N THR A 90 5.03 -51.86 5.52
CA THR A 90 5.52 -52.83 6.51
C THR A 90 4.85 -54.18 6.28
N GLY A 91 5.51 -55.26 6.70
CA GLY A 91 4.85 -56.53 6.91
C GLY A 91 4.15 -56.60 8.27
N TYR A 92 3.64 -57.77 8.59
CA TYR A 92 2.94 -58.07 9.84
C TYR A 92 3.91 -58.69 10.87
N PRO A 93 3.54 -58.68 12.17
CA PRO A 93 4.39 -59.23 13.24
C PRO A 93 4.75 -60.72 13.06
N ASP A 94 3.93 -61.48 12.35
CA ASP A 94 4.12 -62.90 12.03
C ASP A 94 5.10 -63.17 10.86
N LYS A 95 5.81 -62.12 10.40
CA LYS A 95 6.72 -62.15 9.24
C LYS A 95 6.03 -62.45 7.91
N THR A 96 4.74 -62.15 7.77
CA THR A 96 4.06 -62.15 6.47
C THR A 96 3.98 -60.73 5.87
N PHE A 97 3.85 -60.62 4.56
CA PHE A 97 3.56 -59.36 3.85
C PHE A 97 2.11 -59.28 3.36
N SER A 98 1.47 -60.43 3.15
CA SER A 98 0.16 -60.63 2.50
C SER A 98 0.07 -59.98 1.10
N PRO A 99 0.89 -60.40 0.12
CA PRO A 99 1.00 -59.74 -1.18
C PRO A 99 -0.31 -59.71 -1.96
N SER A 100 -1.15 -60.73 -1.82
CA SER A 100 -2.44 -60.86 -2.54
C SER A 100 -3.60 -60.13 -1.86
N ASN A 101 -3.44 -59.67 -0.61
CA ASN A 101 -4.49 -58.93 0.09
C ASN A 101 -4.68 -57.55 -0.53
N ARG A 102 -5.91 -57.05 -0.51
CA ARG A 102 -6.23 -55.70 -0.97
C ARG A 102 -5.70 -54.68 0.04
N ILE A 103 -5.09 -53.60 -0.46
CA ILE A 103 -4.64 -52.52 0.42
C ILE A 103 -5.83 -51.62 0.77
N ALA A 104 -5.97 -51.27 2.05
CA ALA A 104 -6.97 -50.31 2.48
C ALA A 104 -6.63 -48.91 1.95
N ARG A 105 -7.64 -48.13 1.58
CA ARG A 105 -7.47 -46.77 1.06
C ARG A 105 -6.75 -45.86 2.06
N GLY A 106 -7.04 -46.00 3.35
CA GLY A 106 -6.33 -45.29 4.41
C GLY A 106 -4.84 -45.65 4.48
N ASP A 107 -4.49 -46.91 4.28
CA ASP A 107 -3.10 -47.38 4.33
C ASP A 107 -2.26 -46.87 3.15
N VAL A 108 -2.89 -46.55 2.00
CA VAL A 108 -2.21 -45.85 0.89
C VAL A 108 -1.71 -44.47 1.35
N LEU A 109 -2.54 -43.70 2.06
CA LEU A 109 -2.17 -42.39 2.59
C LEU A 109 -1.10 -42.50 3.69
N VAL A 110 -1.28 -43.43 4.62
CA VAL A 110 -0.28 -43.74 5.67
C VAL A 110 1.06 -44.09 5.05
N SER A 111 1.05 -44.93 4.02
CA SER A 111 2.24 -45.35 3.29
C SER A 111 3.01 -44.18 2.70
N LEU A 112 2.31 -43.25 2.03
CA LEU A 112 2.95 -42.08 1.42
C LEU A 112 3.50 -41.11 2.46
N VAL A 113 2.77 -40.85 3.55
CA VAL A 113 3.24 -39.98 4.64
C VAL A 113 4.53 -40.52 5.27
N ASN A 114 4.60 -41.84 5.50
CA ASN A 114 5.76 -42.48 6.09
C ASN A 114 6.93 -42.59 5.11
N GLY A 115 6.67 -43.07 3.88
CA GLY A 115 7.70 -43.27 2.85
C GLY A 115 8.36 -41.96 2.40
N LEU A 116 7.58 -40.87 2.29
CA LEU A 116 8.07 -39.55 1.91
C LEU A 116 8.50 -38.67 3.10
N GLU A 117 8.39 -39.17 4.33
CA GLU A 117 8.71 -38.44 5.57
C GLU A 117 8.03 -37.08 5.69
N ILE A 118 6.77 -36.99 5.26
CA ILE A 118 5.99 -35.74 5.27
C ILE A 118 5.87 -35.18 6.70
N ALA A 119 5.87 -36.06 7.71
CA ALA A 119 5.85 -35.72 9.13
C ALA A 119 7.06 -34.86 9.59
N ASN A 120 8.17 -34.86 8.85
CA ASN A 120 9.32 -33.99 9.15
C ASN A 120 9.05 -32.51 8.82
N LYS A 121 8.03 -32.24 7.98
CA LYS A 121 7.68 -30.89 7.51
C LYS A 121 6.31 -30.42 7.97
N ILE A 122 5.36 -31.36 8.14
CA ILE A 122 3.97 -31.05 8.46
C ILE A 122 3.60 -31.76 9.77
N LYS A 123 3.15 -30.96 10.75
CA LYS A 123 2.62 -31.45 12.02
C LYS A 123 1.16 -31.91 11.85
N PRO A 124 0.67 -32.85 12.67
CA PRO A 124 -0.70 -33.36 12.60
C PRO A 124 -1.75 -32.37 13.18
N ASP A 125 -1.72 -31.09 12.76
CA ASP A 125 -2.51 -30.00 13.34
C ASP A 125 -4.04 -30.14 13.10
N LEU A 126 -4.43 -31.07 12.21
CA LEU A 126 -5.83 -31.39 11.93
C LEU A 126 -6.34 -32.61 12.72
N LEU A 127 -5.55 -33.20 13.63
CA LEU A 127 -5.90 -34.42 14.37
C LEU A 127 -7.28 -34.32 15.04
N ASP A 128 -7.51 -33.27 15.82
CA ASP A 128 -8.77 -33.04 16.53
C ASP A 128 -9.90 -32.54 15.62
N LYS A 129 -9.57 -32.22 14.35
CA LYS A 129 -10.49 -31.74 13.33
C LYS A 129 -10.94 -32.83 12.35
N LEU A 130 -10.34 -34.03 12.44
CA LEU A 130 -10.68 -35.14 11.54
C LEU A 130 -12.17 -35.50 11.54
N PRO A 131 -12.89 -35.56 12.70
CA PRO A 131 -14.33 -35.83 12.71
C PRO A 131 -15.21 -34.75 12.06
N GLN A 132 -14.71 -33.52 11.95
CA GLN A 132 -15.41 -32.39 11.31
C GLN A 132 -15.12 -32.34 9.81
N ILE A 133 -13.96 -32.83 9.39
CA ILE A 133 -13.55 -32.93 7.98
C ILE A 133 -14.20 -34.17 7.33
N TYR A 134 -14.16 -35.31 8.01
CA TYR A 134 -14.66 -36.60 7.54
C TYR A 134 -15.81 -37.09 8.42
N GLN A 135 -16.97 -37.34 7.81
CA GLN A 135 -18.14 -37.94 8.48
C GLN A 135 -17.84 -39.31 9.06
N ASP A 136 -16.92 -40.06 8.44
CA ASP A 136 -16.42 -41.35 8.90
C ASP A 136 -15.06 -41.23 9.62
N GLY A 137 -14.67 -40.03 10.07
CA GLY A 137 -13.39 -39.76 10.72
C GLY A 137 -13.19 -40.56 12.02
N THR A 138 -14.26 -40.98 12.68
CA THR A 138 -14.21 -41.88 13.86
C THR A 138 -13.75 -43.29 13.51
N ASN A 139 -13.86 -43.71 12.24
CA ASN A 139 -13.46 -45.04 11.77
C ASN A 139 -11.95 -45.13 11.46
N ILE A 140 -11.21 -44.03 11.61
CA ILE A 140 -9.76 -44.01 11.41
C ILE A 140 -9.09 -44.69 12.61
N PRO A 141 -8.31 -45.77 12.39
CA PRO A 141 -7.64 -46.46 13.47
C PRO A 141 -6.57 -45.57 14.12
N ASN A 142 -6.34 -45.76 15.42
CA ASN A 142 -5.44 -44.90 16.20
C ASN A 142 -4.03 -44.79 15.59
N TYR A 143 -3.50 -45.87 15.02
CA TYR A 143 -2.18 -45.86 14.37
C TYR A 143 -2.11 -44.97 13.12
N GLY A 144 -3.25 -44.69 12.47
CA GLY A 144 -3.32 -43.93 11.22
C GLY A 144 -3.75 -42.47 11.41
N LYS A 145 -4.29 -42.08 12.57
CA LYS A 145 -4.87 -40.74 12.79
C LYS A 145 -3.89 -39.61 12.50
N ASN A 146 -2.66 -39.70 13.03
CA ASN A 146 -1.63 -38.68 12.79
C ASN A 146 -1.30 -38.56 11.29
N GLN A 147 -1.14 -39.68 10.61
CA GLN A 147 -0.80 -39.72 9.20
C GLN A 147 -1.95 -39.20 8.34
N ILE A 148 -3.21 -39.49 8.68
CA ILE A 148 -4.36 -38.92 7.95
C ILE A 148 -4.47 -37.41 8.16
N ALA A 149 -4.23 -36.90 9.37
CA ALA A 149 -4.18 -35.47 9.62
C ALA A 149 -3.09 -34.80 8.77
N ILE A 150 -1.89 -35.39 8.73
CA ILE A 150 -0.76 -34.91 7.92
C ILE A 150 -1.08 -34.98 6.42
N ALA A 151 -1.62 -36.09 5.93
CA ALA A 151 -2.00 -36.26 4.53
C ALA A 151 -3.07 -35.24 4.09
N THR A 152 -4.02 -34.94 4.98
CA THR A 152 -5.06 -33.93 4.74
C THR A 152 -4.46 -32.53 4.67
N SER A 153 -3.60 -32.15 5.62
CA SER A 153 -2.86 -30.87 5.60
C SER A 153 -1.97 -30.71 4.37
N ALA A 154 -1.37 -31.82 3.91
CA ALA A 154 -0.49 -31.86 2.76
C ALA A 154 -1.24 -31.88 1.41
N GLY A 155 -2.57 -31.94 1.41
CA GLY A 155 -3.39 -31.97 0.19
C GLY A 155 -3.36 -33.30 -0.57
N LEU A 156 -3.03 -34.41 0.09
CA LEU A 156 -2.91 -35.73 -0.56
C LEU A 156 -4.26 -36.44 -0.77
N VAL A 157 -5.31 -36.04 -0.04
CA VAL A 157 -6.55 -36.79 0.02
C VAL A 157 -7.49 -36.42 -1.13
N VAL A 158 -7.87 -37.41 -1.93
CA VAL A 158 -8.83 -37.27 -3.04
C VAL A 158 -10.01 -38.22 -2.84
N SER A 159 -11.15 -37.71 -2.38
CA SER A 159 -12.30 -38.53 -1.98
C SER A 159 -13.46 -38.42 -2.97
N PHE A 160 -13.85 -39.56 -3.55
CA PHE A 160 -14.95 -39.69 -4.49
C PHE A 160 -16.00 -40.69 -3.95
N PRO A 161 -17.30 -40.46 -4.20
CA PRO A 161 -17.90 -39.26 -4.79
C PRO A 161 -18.06 -38.12 -3.78
N ASN A 162 -17.96 -38.41 -2.48
CA ASN A 162 -18.17 -37.45 -1.40
C ASN A 162 -16.86 -37.12 -0.70
N ILE A 163 -16.42 -35.86 -0.79
CA ILE A 163 -15.18 -35.38 -0.14
C ILE A 163 -15.21 -35.49 1.39
N LYS A 164 -16.40 -35.63 1.99
CA LYS A 164 -16.58 -35.80 3.44
C LYS A 164 -16.45 -37.26 3.89
N LEU A 165 -16.16 -38.20 3.01
CA LEU A 165 -15.90 -39.60 3.35
C LEU A 165 -14.46 -39.97 3.02
N LEU A 166 -13.69 -40.35 4.04
CA LEU A 166 -12.34 -40.88 3.85
C LEU A 166 -12.37 -42.33 3.35
N ASN A 167 -13.39 -43.09 3.76
CA ASN A 167 -13.52 -44.53 3.50
C ASN A 167 -12.23 -45.29 3.85
N TYR A 168 -11.75 -45.14 5.09
CA TYR A 168 -10.42 -45.65 5.48
C TYR A 168 -10.24 -47.15 5.17
N ASN A 169 -11.21 -47.98 5.57
CA ASN A 169 -11.11 -49.44 5.57
C ASN A 169 -11.54 -50.11 4.24
N ILE A 170 -11.99 -49.35 3.24
CA ILE A 170 -12.35 -49.96 1.94
C ILE A 170 -11.09 -50.27 1.14
N ALA A 171 -11.15 -51.30 0.30
CA ALA A 171 -10.06 -51.60 -0.62
C ALA A 171 -9.84 -50.44 -1.59
N ALA A 172 -8.60 -49.96 -1.71
CA ALA A 172 -8.25 -48.90 -2.65
C ALA A 172 -8.41 -49.39 -4.09
N THR A 173 -9.09 -48.59 -4.92
CA THR A 173 -9.16 -48.83 -6.37
C THR A 173 -7.90 -48.32 -7.07
N ARG A 174 -7.69 -48.74 -8.32
CA ARG A 174 -6.62 -48.20 -9.17
C ARG A 174 -6.80 -46.69 -9.39
N ALA A 175 -8.03 -46.21 -9.45
CA ALA A 175 -8.36 -44.79 -9.49
C ALA A 175 -7.96 -44.05 -8.21
N ASP A 176 -8.26 -44.60 -7.02
CA ASP A 176 -7.83 -44.02 -5.74
C ASP A 176 -6.30 -43.87 -5.70
N VAL A 177 -5.59 -44.96 -6.00
CA VAL A 177 -4.12 -44.98 -5.97
C VAL A 177 -3.56 -43.98 -6.98
N ALA A 178 -4.09 -43.91 -8.20
CA ALA A 178 -3.65 -42.94 -9.20
C ALA A 178 -3.84 -41.49 -8.71
N ALA A 179 -5.01 -41.15 -8.18
CA ALA A 179 -5.30 -39.80 -7.71
C ALA A 179 -4.41 -39.40 -6.52
N ILE A 180 -4.26 -40.28 -5.53
CA ILE A 180 -3.48 -40.02 -4.31
C ILE A 180 -1.97 -39.94 -4.63
N VAL A 181 -1.45 -40.85 -5.47
CA VAL A 181 -0.04 -40.81 -5.92
C VAL A 181 0.24 -39.55 -6.73
N TYR A 182 -0.69 -39.11 -7.58
CA TYR A 182 -0.55 -37.85 -8.29
C TYR A 182 -0.47 -36.66 -7.33
N GLN A 183 -1.31 -36.61 -6.29
CA GLN A 183 -1.22 -35.55 -5.28
C GLN A 183 0.10 -35.58 -4.51
N ALA A 184 0.67 -36.75 -4.24
CA ALA A 184 2.01 -36.83 -3.66
C ALA A 184 3.09 -36.27 -4.61
N LEU A 185 2.99 -36.45 -5.93
CA LEU A 185 3.89 -35.79 -6.88
C LEU A 185 3.70 -34.27 -6.91
N VAL A 186 2.47 -33.78 -6.78
CA VAL A 186 2.18 -32.34 -6.64
C VAL A 186 2.80 -31.79 -5.35
N TYR A 187 2.66 -32.50 -4.23
CA TYR A 187 3.27 -32.13 -2.95
C TYR A 187 4.80 -32.02 -3.05
N LEU A 188 5.44 -32.93 -3.79
CA LEU A 188 6.89 -32.91 -4.03
C LEU A 188 7.35 -31.85 -5.04
N GLY A 189 6.42 -31.12 -5.70
CA GLY A 189 6.73 -30.18 -6.77
C GLY A 189 7.06 -30.84 -8.12
N ASN A 190 6.83 -32.16 -8.24
CA ASN A 190 7.17 -32.97 -9.42
C ASN A 190 6.00 -33.09 -10.43
N ALA A 191 4.83 -32.52 -10.12
CA ALA A 191 3.68 -32.48 -11.02
C ALA A 191 2.88 -31.16 -10.84
N PRO A 192 2.26 -30.64 -11.91
CA PRO A 192 1.38 -29.47 -11.83
C PRO A 192 0.07 -29.83 -11.13
N LYS A 193 -0.56 -28.84 -10.50
CA LYS A 193 -1.88 -29.00 -9.86
C LYS A 193 -2.95 -29.34 -10.92
N ILE A 194 -3.80 -30.32 -10.59
CA ILE A 194 -5.00 -30.65 -11.36
C ILE A 194 -6.20 -30.15 -10.57
N ASN A 195 -7.08 -29.39 -11.24
CA ASN A 195 -8.35 -28.97 -10.64
C ASN A 195 -9.31 -30.16 -10.60
N SER A 196 -9.82 -30.50 -9.41
CA SER A 196 -10.82 -31.55 -9.21
C SER A 196 -11.71 -31.21 -8.02
N THR A 197 -13.01 -31.41 -8.19
CA THR A 197 -14.02 -31.23 -7.12
C THR A 197 -13.92 -32.31 -6.03
N TYR A 198 -13.11 -33.35 -6.25
CA TYR A 198 -12.90 -34.46 -5.33
C TYR A 198 -11.67 -34.29 -4.43
N LEU A 199 -10.92 -33.19 -4.58
CA LEU A 199 -9.82 -32.87 -3.67
C LEU A 199 -10.37 -32.42 -2.32
N VAL A 200 -9.88 -33.03 -1.24
CA VAL A 200 -10.19 -32.58 0.11
C VAL A 200 -9.31 -31.37 0.41
N VAL A 201 -9.92 -30.20 0.47
CA VAL A 201 -9.23 -28.96 0.83
C VAL A 201 -9.23 -28.86 2.36
N PRO A 202 -8.07 -28.88 3.04
CA PRO A 202 -8.03 -28.70 4.48
C PRO A 202 -8.64 -27.34 4.85
N PRO A 203 -9.42 -27.25 5.94
CA PRO A 203 -9.89 -25.96 6.42
C PRO A 203 -8.66 -25.11 6.73
N VAL A 204 -8.43 -24.07 5.92
CA VAL A 204 -7.36 -23.10 6.18
C VAL A 204 -7.68 -22.52 7.55
N THR A 205 -6.86 -22.83 8.56
CA THR A 205 -6.90 -22.06 9.81
C THR A 205 -6.59 -20.64 9.41
N ALA A 206 -7.63 -19.80 9.37
CA ALA A 206 -7.45 -18.39 9.10
C ALA A 206 -6.35 -17.89 10.05
N PRO A 207 -5.34 -17.18 9.53
CA PRO A 207 -4.29 -16.66 10.38
C PRO A 207 -4.94 -15.85 11.50
N ARG A 208 -4.44 -16.00 12.72
CA ARG A 208 -4.94 -15.20 13.85
C ARG A 208 -4.76 -13.73 13.49
N THR A 209 -5.85 -12.97 13.47
CA THR A 209 -5.81 -11.52 13.26
C THR A 209 -6.05 -10.76 14.56
N VAL A 210 -5.66 -9.49 14.57
CA VAL A 210 -5.95 -8.56 15.67
C VAL A 210 -6.26 -7.17 15.13
N LYS A 211 -7.21 -6.49 15.76
CA LYS A 211 -7.42 -5.05 15.52
C LYS A 211 -6.36 -4.27 16.26
N VAL A 212 -5.63 -3.44 15.54
CA VAL A 212 -4.60 -2.55 16.09
C VAL A 212 -5.13 -1.13 16.17
N SER A 213 -4.51 -0.32 17.03
CA SER A 213 -4.78 1.11 17.14
C SER A 213 -3.49 1.83 17.46
N HIS A 214 -3.33 3.03 16.92
CA HIS A 214 -2.15 3.87 17.12
C HIS A 214 -2.53 5.33 16.84
N GLN A 215 -1.69 6.25 17.31
CA GLN A 215 -1.84 7.67 17.00
C GLN A 215 -1.51 7.93 15.52
N ARG A 216 -2.47 8.49 14.80
CA ARG A 216 -2.30 8.96 13.43
C ARG A 216 -2.10 10.46 13.44
N GLU A 217 -1.17 10.94 12.62
CA GLU A 217 -0.80 12.35 12.60
C GLU A 217 -0.19 12.70 11.24
N PHE A 218 -0.65 13.79 10.62
CA PHE A 218 -0.03 14.34 9.42
C PHE A 218 1.15 15.21 9.82
N ARG A 219 2.34 14.88 9.32
CA ARG A 219 3.61 15.52 9.67
C ARG A 219 4.28 15.98 8.38
N GLY A 220 3.92 17.18 7.96
CA GLY A 220 4.31 17.78 6.69
C GLY A 220 5.42 18.83 6.82
N ALA A 221 6.22 18.99 5.77
CA ALA A 221 7.12 20.13 5.62
C ALA A 221 6.99 20.73 4.22
N TRP A 222 6.93 22.06 4.13
CA TRP A 222 7.01 22.76 2.84
C TRP A 222 8.45 22.80 2.35
N LEU A 223 8.66 22.33 1.12
CA LEU A 223 9.91 22.42 0.39
C LEU A 223 9.74 23.44 -0.74
N THR A 224 10.17 24.66 -0.45
CA THR A 224 10.01 25.86 -1.28
C THR A 224 11.10 25.95 -2.31
N THR A 225 10.71 26.15 -3.57
CA THR A 225 11.65 26.19 -4.69
C THR A 225 11.82 27.58 -5.29
N VAL A 226 10.81 28.43 -5.14
CA VAL A 226 10.90 29.84 -5.50
C VAL A 226 12.04 30.50 -4.71
N TRP A 227 12.82 31.35 -5.38
CA TRP A 227 14.04 31.98 -4.84
C TRP A 227 15.10 31.01 -4.34
N ASN A 228 15.02 29.72 -4.69
CA ASN A 228 15.88 28.68 -4.12
C ASN A 228 15.86 28.66 -2.57
N SER A 229 14.71 28.97 -1.96
CA SER A 229 14.63 29.15 -0.50
C SER A 229 14.90 27.88 0.30
N ASP A 230 14.49 26.70 -0.20
CA ASP A 230 14.83 25.42 0.41
C ASP A 230 15.52 24.46 -0.59
N TRP A 231 15.01 24.35 -1.82
CA TRP A 231 15.57 23.44 -2.83
C TRP A 231 15.30 23.88 -4.28
N PRO A 232 16.24 23.66 -5.24
CA PRO A 232 17.64 23.34 -4.97
C PRO A 232 18.33 24.49 -4.24
N SER A 233 19.43 24.20 -3.53
CA SER A 233 20.13 25.19 -2.69
C SER A 233 20.58 26.43 -3.46
N LYS A 234 20.74 26.31 -4.77
CA LYS A 234 20.87 27.38 -5.74
C LYS A 234 20.47 26.90 -7.14
N ALA A 235 20.12 27.82 -8.01
CA ALA A 235 19.99 27.56 -9.44
C ALA A 235 21.33 27.15 -10.08
N GLY A 236 21.25 26.32 -11.14
CA GLY A 236 22.41 25.96 -11.97
C GLY A 236 23.22 24.77 -11.43
N LEU A 237 22.76 24.10 -10.37
CA LEU A 237 23.33 22.81 -9.96
C LEU A 237 23.11 21.75 -11.07
N SER A 238 24.05 20.82 -11.19
CA SER A 238 23.86 19.64 -12.06
C SER A 238 22.68 18.80 -11.59
N GLY A 239 22.04 18.06 -12.51
CA GLY A 239 20.94 17.16 -12.21
C GLY A 239 21.29 16.15 -11.10
N THR A 240 22.53 15.65 -11.05
CA THR A 240 23.00 14.76 -9.99
C THR A 240 23.08 15.44 -8.63
N GLN A 241 23.54 16.69 -8.57
CA GLN A 241 23.58 17.46 -7.31
C GLN A 241 22.18 17.75 -6.80
N GLN A 242 21.26 18.14 -7.70
CA GLN A 242 19.86 18.38 -7.36
C GLN A 242 19.18 17.12 -6.80
N GLN A 243 19.39 15.95 -7.43
CA GLN A 243 18.94 14.65 -6.93
C GLN A 243 19.51 14.33 -5.54
N THR A 244 20.81 14.60 -5.34
CA THR A 244 21.49 14.35 -4.05
C THR A 244 20.86 15.19 -2.94
N GLU A 245 20.59 16.47 -3.18
CA GLU A 245 19.92 17.35 -2.22
C GLU A 245 18.49 16.87 -1.91
N LEU A 246 17.71 16.47 -2.92
CA LEU A 246 16.37 15.90 -2.70
C LEU A 246 16.42 14.64 -1.82
N VAL A 247 17.33 13.70 -2.13
CA VAL A 247 17.49 12.47 -1.34
C VAL A 247 17.83 12.79 0.11
N ASN A 248 18.73 13.76 0.34
CA ASN A 248 19.13 14.16 1.70
C ASN A 248 17.96 14.78 2.46
N THR A 249 17.18 15.66 1.82
CA THR A 249 15.95 16.23 2.39
C THR A 249 14.94 15.13 2.79
N ILE A 250 14.67 14.19 1.88
CA ILE A 250 13.70 13.12 2.13
C ILE A 250 14.20 12.16 3.23
N LYS A 251 15.49 11.83 3.25
CA LYS A 251 16.10 11.05 4.34
C LYS A 251 15.98 11.78 5.67
N ARG A 252 16.21 13.09 5.69
CA ARG A 252 16.05 13.88 6.91
C ARG A 252 14.62 13.83 7.43
N LEU A 253 13.61 13.97 6.57
CA LEU A 253 12.21 13.81 6.96
C LEU A 253 11.93 12.40 7.54
N GLN A 254 12.47 11.35 6.91
CA GLN A 254 12.33 9.98 7.40
C GLN A 254 12.93 9.79 8.80
N GLU A 255 14.16 10.29 9.03
CA GLU A 255 14.84 10.24 10.33
C GLU A 255 14.05 10.91 11.46
N LEU A 256 13.26 11.92 11.12
CA LEU A 256 12.47 12.72 12.04
C LEU A 256 11.01 12.25 12.14
N ASN A 257 10.67 11.09 11.56
CA ASN A 257 9.32 10.53 11.50
C ASN A 257 8.27 11.48 10.88
N PHE A 258 8.68 12.34 9.93
CA PHE A 258 7.76 13.04 9.04
C PHE A 258 7.21 12.07 8.00
N ASN A 259 5.99 12.33 7.53
CA ASN A 259 5.29 11.45 6.59
C ASN A 259 4.71 12.17 5.37
N ALA A 260 4.94 13.48 5.22
CA ALA A 260 4.56 14.22 4.02
C ALA A 260 5.59 15.30 3.63
N LEU A 261 5.88 15.38 2.33
CA LEU A 261 6.66 16.42 1.68
C LEU A 261 5.72 17.25 0.80
N ILE A 262 5.61 18.55 1.09
CA ILE A 262 4.83 19.48 0.28
C ILE A 262 5.80 20.21 -0.65
N LEU A 263 6.01 19.64 -1.85
CA LEU A 263 7.04 20.09 -2.80
C LEU A 263 6.46 21.12 -3.77
N GLN A 264 7.03 22.33 -3.81
CA GLN A 264 6.64 23.34 -4.79
C GLN A 264 7.07 22.91 -6.20
N VAL A 265 6.10 22.58 -7.05
CA VAL A 265 6.35 22.12 -8.43
C VAL A 265 6.04 23.19 -9.48
N ARG A 266 5.26 24.22 -9.09
CA ARG A 266 4.91 25.37 -9.93
C ARG A 266 4.99 26.66 -9.11
N PRO A 267 6.17 27.31 -9.05
CA PRO A 267 6.35 28.54 -8.27
C PRO A 267 5.84 29.80 -8.96
N GLU A 268 6.01 29.95 -10.29
CA GLU A 268 5.70 31.21 -10.98
C GLU A 268 5.34 31.06 -12.47
N GLY A 269 4.40 30.18 -12.82
CA GLY A 269 4.02 29.96 -14.23
C GLY A 269 5.03 29.10 -15.00
N ASP A 270 5.76 28.25 -14.28
CA ASP A 270 6.81 27.37 -14.75
C ASP A 270 6.75 26.00 -14.04
N ALA A 271 7.55 25.04 -14.48
CA ALA A 271 7.48 23.66 -14.00
C ALA A 271 8.83 23.13 -13.50
N LEU A 272 8.82 22.47 -12.33
CA LEU A 272 9.94 21.66 -11.83
C LEU A 272 9.80 20.19 -12.21
N TYR A 273 9.21 19.94 -13.38
CA TYR A 273 8.92 18.63 -13.95
C TYR A 273 8.79 18.79 -15.46
N ALA A 274 8.89 17.68 -16.21
CA ALA A 274 8.74 17.72 -17.65
C ALA A 274 7.29 18.07 -18.01
N SER A 275 7.09 19.25 -18.63
CA SER A 275 5.77 19.78 -19.00
C SER A 275 5.74 20.20 -20.45
N SER A 276 4.63 19.91 -21.13
CA SER A 276 4.31 20.45 -22.45
C SER A 276 3.47 21.73 -22.39
N ILE A 277 3.01 22.11 -21.19
CA ILE A 277 2.11 23.25 -20.97
C ILE A 277 2.86 24.48 -20.43
N GLU A 278 3.82 24.25 -19.54
CA GLU A 278 4.62 25.31 -18.90
C GLU A 278 6.12 25.11 -19.19
N PRO A 279 6.91 26.18 -19.29
CA PRO A 279 8.36 26.05 -19.46
C PRO A 279 9.02 25.51 -18.19
N TRP A 280 10.21 24.93 -18.33
CA TRP A 280 11.04 24.57 -17.18
C TRP A 280 11.35 25.76 -16.28
N SER A 281 11.36 25.50 -14.98
CA SER A 281 11.60 26.53 -13.98
C SER A 281 13.03 27.04 -13.99
N ALA A 282 13.19 28.37 -13.93
CA ALA A 282 14.51 28.99 -13.81
C ALA A 282 15.19 28.65 -12.48
N TRP A 283 14.43 28.27 -11.45
CA TRP A 283 14.98 27.91 -10.13
C TRP A 283 15.82 26.62 -10.16
N LEU A 284 15.69 25.79 -11.20
CA LEU A 284 16.54 24.61 -11.41
C LEU A 284 17.89 24.97 -12.02
N THR A 285 17.88 25.73 -13.12
CA THR A 285 19.06 25.88 -14.00
C THR A 285 19.61 27.30 -14.09
N GLY A 286 18.88 28.27 -13.55
CA GLY A 286 19.13 29.70 -13.72
C GLY A 286 18.55 30.26 -15.02
N THR A 287 17.97 29.43 -15.88
CA THR A 287 17.38 29.84 -17.17
C THR A 287 16.02 29.19 -17.38
N GLN A 288 14.95 29.98 -17.52
CA GLN A 288 13.62 29.44 -17.77
C GLN A 288 13.58 28.69 -19.10
N GLY A 289 12.85 27.58 -19.16
CA GLY A 289 12.74 26.72 -20.35
C GLY A 289 13.87 25.71 -20.51
N LYS A 290 14.94 25.78 -19.70
CA LYS A 290 16.04 24.81 -19.73
C LYS A 290 15.85 23.71 -18.68
N ALA A 291 15.85 22.45 -19.12
CA ALA A 291 15.80 21.28 -18.26
C ALA A 291 17.11 21.09 -17.46
N PRO A 292 17.08 20.40 -16.30
CA PRO A 292 18.29 20.02 -15.57
C PRO A 292 19.26 19.20 -16.43
N GLU A 293 20.57 19.29 -16.15
CA GLU A 293 21.60 18.51 -16.85
C GLU A 293 22.62 17.86 -15.90
N PRO A 294 22.91 16.54 -16.00
CA PRO A 294 22.23 15.56 -16.86
C PRO A 294 20.73 15.49 -16.61
N PHE A 295 19.97 15.25 -17.68
CA PHE A 295 18.50 15.22 -17.63
C PHE A 295 17.97 14.26 -16.56
N TYR A 296 16.99 14.76 -15.80
CA TYR A 296 16.06 13.98 -14.99
C TYR A 296 14.77 14.79 -14.78
N ASP A 297 13.65 14.14 -14.48
CA ASP A 297 12.42 14.80 -14.04
C ASP A 297 12.43 14.91 -12.49
N PRO A 298 12.49 16.12 -11.91
CA PRO A 298 12.60 16.27 -10.46
C PRO A 298 11.38 15.82 -9.67
N LEU A 299 10.17 15.98 -10.19
CA LEU A 299 8.95 15.55 -9.50
C LEU A 299 8.86 14.02 -9.48
N GLU A 300 9.11 13.37 -10.62
CA GLU A 300 9.15 11.90 -10.70
C GLU A 300 10.18 11.32 -9.73
N PHE A 301 11.38 11.91 -9.71
CA PHE A 301 12.44 11.48 -8.82
C PHE A 301 12.09 11.67 -7.33
N ALA A 302 11.53 12.82 -6.95
CA ALA A 302 11.11 13.09 -5.58
C ALA A 302 10.04 12.09 -5.10
N ILE A 303 9.05 11.77 -5.95
CA ILE A 303 8.00 10.78 -5.67
C ILE A 303 8.63 9.41 -5.41
N ALA A 304 9.49 8.94 -6.32
CA ALA A 304 10.13 7.63 -6.19
C ALA A 304 10.95 7.51 -4.90
N GLU A 305 11.73 8.54 -4.54
CA GLU A 305 12.55 8.52 -3.34
C GLU A 305 11.74 8.69 -2.05
N ALA A 306 10.68 9.50 -2.04
CA ALA A 306 9.78 9.64 -0.91
C ALA A 306 8.97 8.38 -0.64
N HIS A 307 8.45 7.73 -1.70
CA HIS A 307 7.64 6.53 -1.56
C HIS A 307 8.42 5.33 -1.02
N LYS A 308 9.71 5.19 -1.40
CA LYS A 308 10.63 4.20 -0.80
C LYS A 308 10.71 4.32 0.73
N ARG A 309 10.41 5.50 1.28
CA ARG A 309 10.54 5.86 2.70
C ARG A 309 9.19 6.12 3.38
N ASN A 310 8.09 5.77 2.71
CA ASN A 310 6.73 6.02 3.19
C ASN A 310 6.44 7.50 3.50
N ILE A 311 6.95 8.40 2.67
CA ILE A 311 6.62 9.82 2.71
C ILE A 311 5.66 10.10 1.56
N GLU A 312 4.55 10.77 1.85
CA GLU A 312 3.61 11.27 0.84
C GLU A 312 4.21 12.48 0.12
N VAL A 313 4.02 12.59 -1.20
CA VAL A 313 4.39 13.79 -1.96
C VAL A 313 3.14 14.52 -2.37
N HIS A 314 3.01 15.74 -1.84
CA HIS A 314 1.96 16.67 -2.24
C HIS A 314 2.57 17.70 -3.19
N ALA A 315 2.16 17.67 -4.45
CA ALA A 315 2.60 18.63 -5.44
C ALA A 315 1.95 19.99 -5.15
N TRP A 316 2.79 20.98 -4.83
CA TRP A 316 2.36 22.35 -4.50
C TRP A 316 2.46 23.27 -5.71
N PHE A 317 1.33 23.90 -6.01
CA PHE A 317 1.18 24.85 -7.10
C PHE A 317 0.82 26.23 -6.56
N ASN A 318 1.51 27.25 -7.03
CA ASN A 318 0.95 28.60 -7.07
C ASN A 318 0.07 28.69 -8.33
N PRO A 319 -1.24 29.02 -8.24
CA PRO A 319 -2.13 29.00 -9.40
C PRO A 319 -2.01 30.23 -10.31
N TYR A 320 -1.75 31.43 -9.78
CA TYR A 320 -1.91 32.68 -10.54
C TYR A 320 -0.67 33.57 -10.61
N ARG A 321 0.39 33.30 -9.84
CA ARG A 321 1.65 34.03 -10.00
C ARG A 321 2.29 33.68 -11.35
N ALA A 322 2.52 34.70 -12.18
CA ALA A 322 3.21 34.55 -13.46
C ALA A 322 4.70 34.90 -13.38
N LYS A 323 5.12 35.73 -12.42
CA LYS A 323 6.53 36.03 -12.17
C LYS A 323 6.72 36.71 -10.82
N THR A 324 7.73 36.32 -10.07
CA THR A 324 8.12 36.94 -8.78
C THR A 324 8.86 38.27 -8.93
N SER A 325 9.51 38.51 -10.07
CA SER A 325 10.24 39.75 -10.33
C SER A 325 10.28 40.07 -11.82
N ILE A 326 9.83 41.27 -12.21
CA ILE A 326 9.95 41.79 -13.57
C ILE A 326 11.41 42.05 -13.99
N LYS A 327 12.34 42.09 -13.01
CA LYS A 327 13.78 42.23 -13.23
C LYS A 327 14.50 40.88 -13.39
N GLY A 328 13.77 39.77 -13.28
CA GLY A 328 14.34 38.41 -13.42
C GLY A 328 14.68 38.03 -14.86
N THR A 329 15.05 36.77 -15.07
CA THR A 329 15.30 36.22 -16.41
C THR A 329 14.08 36.38 -17.31
N PRO A 330 14.22 36.64 -18.62
CA PRO A 330 13.08 36.75 -19.52
C PRO A 330 12.20 35.49 -19.51
N ASN A 331 10.89 35.67 -19.65
CA ASN A 331 9.99 34.54 -19.85
C ASN A 331 10.23 33.93 -21.24
N VAL A 332 9.99 32.62 -21.39
CA VAL A 332 10.13 31.92 -22.68
C VAL A 332 8.85 31.14 -23.03
N ARG A 333 8.57 30.94 -24.32
CA ARG A 333 7.39 30.16 -24.73
C ARG A 333 7.53 28.71 -24.20
N PRO A 334 6.43 28.09 -23.74
CA PRO A 334 5.03 28.49 -23.89
C PRO A 334 4.45 29.35 -22.73
N HIS A 335 5.24 30.05 -21.91
CA HIS A 335 4.78 30.82 -20.74
C HIS A 335 3.55 31.72 -21.02
N ILE A 336 2.61 31.83 -20.06
CA ILE A 336 1.35 32.57 -20.26
C ILE A 336 1.55 34.05 -20.56
N ALA A 337 2.52 34.69 -19.92
CA ALA A 337 2.86 36.10 -20.19
C ALA A 337 3.30 36.38 -21.64
N LEU A 338 3.64 35.34 -22.43
CA LEU A 338 3.97 35.46 -23.85
C LEU A 338 2.89 34.92 -24.79
N THR A 339 2.11 33.94 -24.33
CA THR A 339 1.05 33.30 -25.13
C THR A 339 -0.29 34.03 -25.00
N ASN A 340 -0.53 34.65 -23.85
CA ASN A 340 -1.73 35.40 -23.50
C ASN A 340 -1.36 36.65 -22.66
N PRO A 341 -0.57 37.59 -23.20
CA PRO A 341 -0.15 38.78 -22.46
C PRO A 341 -1.33 39.65 -22.00
N GLU A 342 -2.48 39.57 -22.67
CA GLU A 342 -3.69 40.34 -22.40
C GLU A 342 -4.40 40.00 -21.07
N VAL A 343 -4.01 38.92 -20.40
CA VAL A 343 -4.54 38.48 -19.09
C VAL A 343 -3.46 38.37 -18.01
N VAL A 344 -2.28 38.97 -18.26
CA VAL A 344 -1.16 39.01 -17.33
C VAL A 344 -0.79 40.45 -17.06
N TYR A 345 -0.89 40.85 -15.79
CA TYR A 345 -0.69 42.24 -15.39
C TYR A 345 0.52 42.39 -14.48
N GLN A 346 1.20 43.52 -14.60
CA GLN A 346 2.20 43.91 -13.63
C GLN A 346 1.52 44.34 -12.32
N TRP A 347 1.96 43.77 -11.21
CA TRP A 347 1.50 44.10 -9.88
C TRP A 347 2.71 44.40 -8.99
N GLY A 348 3.03 45.68 -8.83
CA GLY A 348 4.29 46.11 -8.23
C GLY A 348 5.50 45.60 -9.03
N ASN A 349 6.35 44.78 -8.41
CA ASN A 349 7.50 44.15 -9.05
C ASN A 349 7.18 42.75 -9.64
N GLN A 350 5.93 42.28 -9.58
CA GLN A 350 5.53 40.94 -10.00
C GLN A 350 4.70 40.96 -11.28
N LEU A 351 4.54 39.78 -11.90
CA LEU A 351 3.50 39.54 -12.90
C LEU A 351 2.45 38.59 -12.33
N TRP A 352 1.18 38.92 -12.53
CA TRP A 352 0.05 38.15 -12.02
C TRP A 352 -0.94 37.80 -13.13
N MET A 353 -1.40 36.56 -13.16
CA MET A 353 -2.44 36.09 -14.07
C MET A 353 -3.81 36.51 -13.53
N GLU A 354 -4.71 36.94 -14.41
CA GLU A 354 -6.06 37.35 -14.05
C GLU A 354 -6.95 36.15 -13.65
N PRO A 355 -7.37 35.98 -12.38
CA PRO A 355 -8.09 34.77 -11.95
C PRO A 355 -9.49 34.61 -12.57
N GLY A 356 -10.09 35.71 -13.03
CA GLY A 356 -11.40 35.72 -13.69
C GLY A 356 -11.37 35.38 -15.18
N ALA A 357 -10.19 35.39 -15.81
CA ALA A 357 -10.09 35.11 -17.24
C ALA A 357 -10.16 33.60 -17.51
N LYS A 358 -11.06 33.19 -18.42
CA LYS A 358 -11.28 31.77 -18.75
C LYS A 358 -10.00 31.04 -19.17
N VAL A 359 -9.14 31.68 -19.96
CA VAL A 359 -7.87 31.10 -20.41
C VAL A 359 -6.91 30.84 -19.24
N VAL A 360 -6.91 31.69 -18.21
CA VAL A 360 -6.10 31.51 -17.00
C VAL A 360 -6.65 30.34 -16.18
N GLN A 361 -7.96 30.28 -15.96
CA GLN A 361 -8.61 29.17 -15.26
C GLN A 361 -8.37 27.83 -15.96
N ASP A 362 -8.53 27.78 -17.28
CA ASP A 362 -8.28 26.58 -18.07
C ASP A 362 -6.81 26.16 -18.01
N ARG A 363 -5.86 27.10 -18.11
CA ARG A 363 -4.43 26.79 -18.01
C ARG A 363 -4.08 26.24 -16.62
N ALA A 364 -4.47 26.93 -15.55
CA ALA A 364 -4.18 26.48 -14.19
C ALA A 364 -4.80 25.09 -13.91
N TYR A 365 -6.04 24.85 -14.35
CA TYR A 365 -6.68 23.54 -14.25
C TYR A 365 -5.92 22.47 -15.02
N ASN A 366 -5.60 22.74 -16.29
CA ASN A 366 -4.93 21.77 -17.16
C ASN A 366 -3.53 21.40 -16.65
N VAL A 367 -2.78 22.38 -16.14
CA VAL A 367 -1.46 22.15 -15.54
C VAL A 367 -1.55 21.22 -14.32
N ILE A 368 -2.49 21.50 -13.40
CA ILE A 368 -2.64 20.69 -12.20
C ILE A 368 -3.13 19.27 -12.53
N ILE A 369 -4.14 19.15 -13.41
CA ILE A 369 -4.70 17.83 -13.79
C ILE A 369 -3.72 17.02 -14.65
N ASP A 370 -2.87 17.66 -15.46
CA ASP A 370 -1.78 16.98 -16.14
C ASP A 370 -0.82 16.29 -15.15
N VAL A 371 -0.44 16.99 -14.08
CA VAL A 371 0.39 16.39 -13.02
C VAL A 371 -0.35 15.25 -12.32
N VAL A 372 -1.62 15.44 -11.95
CA VAL A 372 -2.42 14.38 -11.33
C VAL A 372 -2.48 13.15 -12.23
N ARG A 373 -2.62 13.33 -13.56
CA ARG A 373 -2.68 12.23 -14.51
C ARG A 373 -1.35 11.48 -14.61
N ARG A 374 -0.24 12.20 -14.80
CA ARG A 374 1.05 11.60 -15.17
C ARG A 374 1.90 11.13 -14.00
N TYR A 375 1.81 11.78 -12.84
CA TYR A 375 2.67 11.48 -11.70
C TYR A 375 1.90 10.77 -10.58
N ASP A 376 2.60 9.90 -9.85
CA ASP A 376 2.05 9.19 -8.70
C ASP A 376 2.10 10.03 -7.41
N ILE A 377 1.56 11.25 -7.47
CA ILE A 377 1.44 12.13 -6.31
C ILE A 377 0.40 11.58 -5.33
N ASP A 378 0.58 11.88 -4.04
CA ASP A 378 -0.40 11.54 -3.00
C ASP A 378 -1.38 12.70 -2.77
N GLY A 379 -1.00 13.93 -3.13
CA GLY A 379 -1.86 15.10 -3.01
C GLY A 379 -1.52 16.26 -3.95
N VAL A 380 -2.51 17.11 -4.21
CA VAL A 380 -2.39 18.44 -4.77
C VAL A 380 -2.51 19.45 -3.63
N HIS A 381 -1.60 20.42 -3.60
CA HIS A 381 -1.57 21.49 -2.62
C HIS A 381 -1.59 22.86 -3.30
N LEU A 382 -2.44 23.77 -2.83
CA LEU A 382 -2.36 25.20 -3.14
C LEU A 382 -1.96 25.98 -1.88
N ASP A 383 -1.20 27.05 -2.05
CA ASP A 383 -0.87 27.99 -0.98
C ASP A 383 -1.92 29.13 -0.89
N ASP A 384 -1.52 30.28 -0.35
CA ASP A 384 -2.38 31.42 -0.02
C ASP A 384 -2.52 32.45 -1.15
N TYR A 385 -1.87 32.23 -2.30
CA TYR A 385 -1.86 33.20 -3.40
C TYR A 385 -3.02 32.97 -4.38
N PHE A 386 -4.09 33.76 -4.20
CA PHE A 386 -5.24 33.82 -5.10
C PHE A 386 -5.17 35.09 -5.97
N TYR A 387 -5.93 36.13 -5.62
CA TYR A 387 -5.56 37.48 -6.04
C TYR A 387 -4.31 37.94 -5.29
N PRO A 388 -3.51 38.86 -5.85
CA PRO A 388 -2.28 39.27 -5.21
C PRO A 388 -2.56 40.11 -3.95
N TYR A 389 -1.60 40.12 -3.03
CA TYR A 389 -1.65 40.99 -1.86
C TYR A 389 -1.81 42.46 -2.29
N PRO A 390 -2.68 43.24 -1.62
CA PRO A 390 -3.05 44.57 -2.07
C PRO A 390 -1.88 45.56 -2.04
N ILE A 391 -1.81 46.42 -3.06
CA ILE A 391 -0.95 47.61 -3.07
C ILE A 391 -1.84 48.81 -2.76
N GLN A 392 -1.43 49.63 -1.79
CA GLN A 392 -2.21 50.78 -1.37
C GLN A 392 -2.52 51.70 -2.56
N GLY A 393 -3.80 52.04 -2.74
CA GLY A 393 -4.29 52.91 -3.81
C GLY A 393 -4.40 52.27 -5.19
N GLN A 394 -4.17 50.95 -5.32
CA GLN A 394 -4.31 50.23 -6.60
C GLN A 394 -5.43 49.19 -6.53
N SER A 395 -6.22 49.11 -7.60
CA SER A 395 -7.15 47.99 -7.85
C SER A 395 -6.51 47.03 -8.83
N PHE A 396 -6.80 45.73 -8.69
CA PHE A 396 -6.37 44.75 -9.66
C PHE A 396 -7.06 45.01 -11.02
N PRO A 397 -6.33 45.02 -12.15
CA PRO A 397 -6.84 45.51 -13.43
C PRO A 397 -7.67 44.46 -14.20
N ASP A 398 -8.76 43.97 -13.62
CA ASP A 398 -9.67 42.98 -14.22
C ASP A 398 -11.00 43.59 -14.74
N ASP A 399 -11.06 44.92 -14.87
CA ASP A 399 -12.26 45.67 -15.28
C ASP A 399 -12.82 45.20 -16.63
N LYS A 400 -11.95 44.85 -17.58
CA LYS A 400 -12.35 44.39 -18.92
C LYS A 400 -13.15 43.09 -18.84
N THR A 401 -12.64 42.11 -18.09
CA THR A 401 -13.29 40.80 -17.93
C THR A 401 -14.56 40.92 -17.09
N TYR A 402 -14.53 41.75 -16.04
CA TYR A 402 -15.72 42.02 -15.24
C TYR A 402 -16.82 42.73 -16.06
N ALA A 403 -16.48 43.70 -16.90
CA ALA A 403 -17.44 44.36 -17.80
C ALA A 403 -18.06 43.37 -18.78
N ALA A 404 -17.27 42.45 -19.34
CA ALA A 404 -17.78 41.37 -20.19
C ALA A 404 -18.77 40.46 -19.43
N TYR A 405 -18.45 40.08 -18.19
CA TYR A 405 -19.37 39.35 -17.31
C TYR A 405 -20.68 40.11 -17.07
N LYS A 406 -20.62 41.41 -16.77
CA LYS A 406 -21.82 42.25 -16.58
C LYS A 406 -22.66 42.35 -17.86
N SER A 407 -22.01 42.51 -19.02
CA SER A 407 -22.70 42.64 -20.32
C SER A 407 -23.51 41.40 -20.72
N THR A 408 -23.12 40.22 -20.21
CA THR A 408 -23.82 38.95 -20.44
C THR A 408 -24.84 38.62 -19.36
N GLY A 409 -25.21 39.60 -18.53
CA GLY A 409 -26.25 39.46 -17.49
C GLY A 409 -25.73 39.11 -16.10
N GLY A 410 -24.41 39.20 -15.86
CA GLY A 410 -23.79 38.96 -14.56
C GLY A 410 -24.34 39.85 -13.45
N LYS A 411 -24.65 39.27 -12.29
CA LYS A 411 -25.34 39.96 -11.17
C LYS A 411 -24.47 40.23 -9.95
N LEU A 412 -23.34 39.54 -9.82
CA LEU A 412 -22.44 39.70 -8.67
C LEU A 412 -21.83 41.11 -8.64
N SER A 413 -21.48 41.57 -7.43
CA SER A 413 -20.55 42.68 -7.22
C SER A 413 -19.16 42.30 -7.75
N LEU A 414 -18.25 43.27 -7.89
CA LEU A 414 -16.89 42.96 -8.33
C LEU A 414 -16.20 42.00 -7.36
N GLU A 415 -16.32 42.27 -6.07
CA GLU A 415 -15.71 41.48 -5.00
C GLU A 415 -16.30 40.07 -4.92
N ASP A 416 -17.63 39.94 -5.04
CA ASP A 416 -18.29 38.62 -5.07
C ASP A 416 -17.94 37.85 -6.35
N TRP A 417 -17.82 38.54 -7.48
CA TRP A 417 -17.40 37.94 -8.74
C TRP A 417 -15.96 37.41 -8.65
N ARG A 418 -15.04 38.19 -8.07
CA ARG A 418 -13.65 37.76 -7.82
C ARG A 418 -13.59 36.52 -6.92
N ARG A 419 -14.35 36.50 -5.81
CA ARG A 419 -14.48 35.31 -4.95
C ARG A 419 -15.06 34.12 -5.70
N GLU A 420 -16.09 34.36 -6.52
CA GLU A 420 -16.75 33.28 -7.24
C GLU A 420 -15.85 32.67 -8.32
N ASN A 421 -15.00 33.46 -8.99
CA ASN A 421 -13.99 32.92 -9.91
C ASN A 421 -13.02 31.96 -9.20
N VAL A 422 -12.55 32.33 -8.00
CA VAL A 422 -11.70 31.46 -7.19
C VAL A 422 -12.47 30.21 -6.74
N ASN A 423 -13.70 30.37 -6.26
CA ASN A 423 -14.57 29.26 -5.83
C ASN A 423 -14.79 28.24 -6.95
N GLN A 424 -15.12 28.70 -8.15
CA GLN A 424 -15.35 27.83 -9.30
C GLN A 424 -14.07 27.08 -9.70
N MET A 425 -12.91 27.73 -9.60
CA MET A 425 -11.63 27.05 -9.83
C MET A 425 -11.36 25.96 -8.77
N VAL A 426 -11.59 26.24 -7.49
CA VAL A 426 -11.44 25.26 -6.39
C VAL A 426 -12.40 24.09 -6.57
N LEU A 427 -13.68 24.35 -6.86
CA LEU A 427 -14.67 23.30 -7.14
C LEU A 427 -14.27 22.44 -8.35
N ARG A 428 -13.87 23.09 -9.45
CA ARG A 428 -13.44 22.39 -10.66
C ARG A 428 -12.23 21.51 -10.40
N LEU A 429 -11.23 21.99 -9.64
CA LEU A 429 -10.07 21.19 -9.23
C LEU A 429 -10.48 20.01 -8.36
N SER A 430 -11.33 20.24 -7.35
CA SER A 430 -11.86 19.19 -6.49
C SER A 430 -12.44 18.03 -7.32
N GLN A 431 -13.36 18.35 -8.24
CA GLN A 431 -14.00 17.36 -9.09
C GLN A 431 -13.02 16.71 -10.07
N GLY A 432 -12.17 17.50 -10.73
CA GLY A 432 -11.21 17.01 -11.71
C GLY A 432 -10.15 16.08 -11.12
N ILE A 433 -9.65 16.38 -9.92
CA ILE A 433 -8.69 15.54 -9.20
C ILE A 433 -9.34 14.20 -8.89
N LYS A 434 -10.54 14.20 -8.31
CA LYS A 434 -11.25 12.95 -7.94
C LYS A 434 -11.64 12.11 -9.14
N ALA A 435 -12.05 12.74 -10.23
CA ALA A 435 -12.34 12.05 -11.49
C ALA A 435 -11.09 11.43 -12.12
N THR A 436 -9.91 12.03 -11.93
CA THR A 436 -8.64 11.54 -12.49
C THR A 436 -8.04 10.44 -11.63
N LYS A 437 -7.90 10.68 -10.33
CA LYS A 437 -7.39 9.73 -9.32
C LYS A 437 -8.08 9.99 -7.99
N SER A 438 -9.09 9.19 -7.66
CA SER A 438 -9.93 9.38 -6.47
C SER A 438 -9.14 9.45 -5.16
N TYR A 439 -8.02 8.73 -5.06
CA TYR A 439 -7.16 8.69 -3.88
C TYR A 439 -6.25 9.92 -3.70
N VAL A 440 -6.08 10.76 -4.72
CA VAL A 440 -5.22 11.97 -4.63
C VAL A 440 -5.92 13.01 -3.77
N LYS A 441 -5.26 13.43 -2.70
CA LYS A 441 -5.76 14.44 -1.76
C LYS A 441 -5.80 15.81 -2.43
N PHE A 442 -6.80 16.63 -2.14
CA PHE A 442 -6.78 18.05 -2.49
C PHE A 442 -6.78 18.91 -1.24
N GLY A 443 -5.74 19.72 -1.03
CA GLY A 443 -5.73 20.64 0.10
C GLY A 443 -5.17 22.00 -0.23
N ILE A 444 -5.53 22.95 0.62
CA ILE A 444 -5.23 24.37 0.44
C ILE A 444 -4.69 24.92 1.77
N SER A 445 -3.62 25.71 1.70
CA SER A 445 -3.02 26.45 2.80
C SER A 445 -3.35 27.95 2.69
N PRO A 446 -4.55 28.38 3.12
CA PRO A 446 -4.93 29.78 3.04
C PRO A 446 -4.24 30.60 4.14
N PHE A 447 -4.32 31.92 4.00
CA PHE A 447 -3.97 32.84 5.08
C PHE A 447 -4.71 32.46 6.38
N GLY A 448 -4.01 32.51 7.52
CA GLY A 448 -4.52 31.97 8.78
C GLY A 448 -5.75 32.70 9.34
N ILE A 449 -5.97 33.96 8.97
CA ILE A 449 -7.16 34.75 9.32
C ILE A 449 -8.09 34.77 8.12
N TYR A 450 -9.29 34.20 8.26
CA TYR A 450 -10.33 34.30 7.24
C TYR A 450 -10.78 35.76 7.10
N ARG A 451 -11.22 36.36 8.22
CA ARG A 451 -11.65 37.77 8.33
C ARG A 451 -11.35 38.31 9.74
N PRO A 452 -11.01 39.60 9.89
CA PRO A 452 -11.01 40.27 11.18
C PRO A 452 -12.35 40.09 11.90
N GLY A 453 -12.31 39.87 13.21
CA GLY A 453 -13.47 39.57 14.03
C GLY A 453 -14.04 38.15 13.89
N GLN A 454 -13.41 37.27 13.10
CA GLN A 454 -13.80 35.87 12.95
C GLN A 454 -12.59 34.95 13.23
N PRO A 455 -12.42 34.44 14.48
CA PRO A 455 -13.31 34.61 15.65
C PRO A 455 -13.23 36.01 16.30
N PRO A 456 -14.16 36.37 17.21
CA PRO A 456 -14.15 37.66 17.91
C PRO A 456 -12.81 37.97 18.56
N GLY A 457 -12.36 39.24 18.48
CA GLY A 457 -11.08 39.69 19.03
C GLY A 457 -9.87 39.55 18.10
N ILE A 458 -10.00 38.79 17.00
CA ILE A 458 -8.94 38.68 15.98
C ILE A 458 -8.92 39.92 15.07
N SER A 459 -7.71 40.37 14.71
CA SER A 459 -7.48 41.46 13.76
C SER A 459 -6.32 41.13 12.82
N GLY A 460 -6.30 41.71 11.62
CA GLY A 460 -5.26 41.44 10.63
C GLY A 460 -5.79 41.63 9.21
N LEU A 461 -5.16 40.95 8.25
CA LEU A 461 -5.60 40.94 6.86
C LEU A 461 -7.00 40.28 6.74
N ASP A 462 -7.89 40.88 5.96
CA ASP A 462 -9.16 40.27 5.56
C ASP A 462 -8.96 39.48 4.26
N ALA A 463 -8.52 38.22 4.37
CA ALA A 463 -8.24 37.37 3.21
C ALA A 463 -9.45 37.18 2.30
N TYR A 464 -10.66 37.15 2.87
CA TYR A 464 -11.92 37.09 2.12
C TYR A 464 -12.16 38.32 1.22
N ASN A 465 -11.78 39.52 1.68
CA ASN A 465 -11.99 40.76 0.93
C ASN A 465 -10.82 41.14 0.02
N VAL A 466 -9.59 40.81 0.38
CA VAL A 466 -8.41 41.32 -0.36
C VAL A 466 -7.70 40.27 -1.19
N LEU A 467 -7.73 39.01 -0.77
CA LEU A 467 -7.22 37.88 -1.56
C LEU A 467 -8.37 37.15 -2.30
N TYR A 468 -9.62 37.48 -1.96
CA TYR A 468 -10.85 36.86 -2.47
C TYR A 468 -10.87 35.34 -2.26
N ALA A 469 -10.24 34.89 -1.17
CA ALA A 469 -10.14 33.49 -0.76
C ALA A 469 -11.29 33.14 0.21
N ASP A 470 -12.35 32.53 -0.29
CA ASP A 470 -13.48 32.08 0.53
C ASP A 470 -13.24 30.67 1.11
N ALA A 471 -12.17 30.55 1.91
CA ALA A 471 -11.75 29.28 2.49
C ALA A 471 -12.80 28.63 3.41
N LYS A 472 -13.66 29.45 4.03
CA LYS A 472 -14.81 28.98 4.79
C LYS A 472 -15.78 28.22 3.89
N LYS A 473 -16.17 28.78 2.73
CA LYS A 473 -17.04 28.09 1.76
C LYS A 473 -16.44 26.77 1.29
N TRP A 474 -15.13 26.71 1.02
CA TRP A 474 -14.49 25.47 0.56
C TRP A 474 -14.56 24.33 1.59
N LEU A 475 -14.45 24.65 2.88
CA LEU A 475 -14.68 23.71 3.98
C LEU A 475 -16.15 23.33 4.15
N GLU A 476 -17.04 24.32 4.18
CA GLU A 476 -18.48 24.10 4.38
C GLU A 476 -19.09 23.22 3.30
N GLN A 477 -18.59 23.35 2.07
CA GLN A 477 -19.00 22.54 0.93
C GLN A 477 -18.16 21.26 0.75
N GLY A 478 -17.08 21.10 1.52
CA GLY A 478 -16.24 19.89 1.49
C GLY A 478 -15.48 19.68 0.19
N TRP A 479 -15.15 20.78 -0.51
CA TRP A 479 -14.44 20.78 -1.79
C TRP A 479 -12.96 20.43 -1.66
N ILE A 480 -12.41 20.56 -0.46
CA ILE A 480 -11.04 20.14 -0.12
C ILE A 480 -11.08 18.94 0.81
N ASP A 481 -10.07 18.09 0.74
CA ASP A 481 -9.85 16.96 1.66
C ASP A 481 -9.18 17.43 2.96
N TYR A 482 -8.34 18.46 2.87
CA TYR A 482 -7.74 19.10 4.03
C TYR A 482 -7.55 20.61 3.84
N ILE A 483 -7.53 21.32 4.96
CA ILE A 483 -7.11 22.72 5.02
C ILE A 483 -5.87 22.85 5.90
N ALA A 484 -4.98 23.77 5.53
CA ALA A 484 -3.77 24.07 6.29
C ALA A 484 -3.64 25.56 6.58
N PRO A 485 -4.47 26.14 7.48
CA PRO A 485 -4.42 27.58 7.75
C PRO A 485 -3.04 27.98 8.27
N GLN A 486 -2.46 29.04 7.68
CA GLN A 486 -1.15 29.55 8.02
C GLN A 486 -1.18 30.33 9.35
N LEU A 487 -1.09 29.62 10.47
CA LEU A 487 -1.11 30.21 11.82
C LEU A 487 0.29 30.62 12.26
N TYR A 488 0.86 31.60 11.56
CA TYR A 488 2.26 32.03 11.70
C TYR A 488 2.47 33.06 12.83
N TRP A 489 1.69 32.94 13.90
CA TRP A 489 1.73 33.84 15.06
C TRP A 489 2.03 33.04 16.31
N ARG A 490 2.71 33.69 17.27
CA ARG A 490 3.00 33.07 18.56
C ARG A 490 1.72 32.91 19.38
N THR A 491 1.72 31.91 20.24
CA THR A 491 0.62 31.56 21.14
C THR A 491 0.28 32.66 22.14
N ASP A 492 1.20 33.58 22.41
CA ASP A 492 1.01 34.72 23.30
C ASP A 492 0.43 35.98 22.62
N GLN A 493 0.30 35.99 21.29
CA GLN A 493 -0.26 37.13 20.57
C GLN A 493 -1.78 37.13 20.65
N VAL A 494 -2.36 38.13 21.33
CA VAL A 494 -3.82 38.22 21.54
C VAL A 494 -4.58 38.50 20.24
N LYS A 495 -4.10 39.47 19.44
CA LYS A 495 -4.77 39.93 18.21
C LYS A 495 -4.73 38.91 17.06
N GLN A 496 -3.84 37.92 17.14
CA GLN A 496 -3.68 36.81 16.21
C GLN A 496 -3.53 35.49 16.99
N SER A 497 -4.40 35.29 17.98
CA SER A 497 -4.32 34.14 18.89
C SER A 497 -4.35 32.82 18.14
N TYR A 498 -3.22 32.09 18.21
CA TYR A 498 -3.05 30.79 17.58
C TYR A 498 -4.14 29.79 18.01
N SER A 499 -4.43 29.70 19.31
CA SER A 499 -5.44 28.78 19.84
C SER A 499 -6.85 29.14 19.40
N ALA A 500 -7.22 30.42 19.46
CA ALA A 500 -8.55 30.88 19.03
C ALA A 500 -8.75 30.65 17.52
N LEU A 501 -7.73 30.95 16.71
CA LEU A 501 -7.78 30.72 15.27
C LEU A 501 -7.90 29.24 14.92
N LEU A 502 -7.08 28.38 15.53
CA LEU A 502 -7.16 26.94 15.26
C LEU A 502 -8.51 26.36 15.69
N GLN A 503 -9.01 26.73 16.87
CA GLN A 503 -10.32 26.32 17.34
C GLN A 503 -11.42 26.73 16.34
N TRP A 504 -11.41 27.99 15.89
CA TRP A 504 -12.39 28.49 14.92
C TRP A 504 -12.38 27.71 13.61
N TRP A 505 -11.19 27.40 13.06
CA TRP A 505 -11.07 26.56 11.86
C TRP A 505 -11.68 25.17 12.06
N THR A 506 -11.60 24.61 13.27
CA THR A 506 -12.24 23.33 13.59
C THR A 506 -13.76 23.41 13.72
N GLU A 507 -14.29 24.57 14.13
CA GLU A 507 -15.73 24.80 14.33
C GLU A 507 -16.46 25.03 13.00
N ILE A 508 -15.81 25.65 12.00
CA ILE A 508 -16.41 25.93 10.68
C ILE A 508 -16.26 24.77 9.67
N ASN A 509 -16.15 23.53 10.16
CA ASN A 509 -15.83 22.35 9.37
C ASN A 509 -16.94 21.27 9.40
N PRO A 510 -18.15 21.56 8.86
CA PRO A 510 -19.29 20.64 8.94
C PRO A 510 -19.06 19.35 8.14
N GLN A 511 -18.22 19.38 7.11
CA GLN A 511 -17.87 18.23 6.27
C GLN A 511 -16.76 17.36 6.86
N ARG A 512 -16.31 17.66 8.09
CA ARG A 512 -15.33 16.85 8.84
C ARG A 512 -14.04 16.59 8.03
N ARG A 513 -13.54 17.62 7.34
CA ARG A 513 -12.27 17.58 6.61
C ARG A 513 -11.09 17.67 7.56
N HIS A 514 -9.92 17.20 7.13
CA HIS A 514 -8.75 17.25 7.99
C HIS A 514 -8.22 18.69 8.11
N ILE A 515 -7.72 19.04 9.28
CA ILE A 515 -7.02 20.31 9.53
C ILE A 515 -5.58 19.98 9.87
N TYR A 516 -4.65 20.50 9.07
CA TYR A 516 -3.21 20.36 9.25
C TYR A 516 -2.60 21.75 9.43
N THR A 517 -2.44 22.20 10.66
CA THR A 517 -2.07 23.60 10.92
C THR A 517 -0.74 23.98 10.28
N GLY A 518 -0.67 25.15 9.64
CA GLY A 518 0.59 25.70 9.14
C GLY A 518 1.36 26.40 10.25
N ASN A 519 2.60 25.96 10.50
CA ASN A 519 3.47 26.50 11.53
C ASN A 519 4.73 27.11 10.91
N ASN A 520 5.10 28.33 11.30
CA ASN A 520 6.28 29.00 10.75
C ASN A 520 7.51 28.82 11.67
N ILE A 521 8.35 27.86 11.32
CA ILE A 521 9.65 27.61 11.96
C ILE A 521 10.78 28.43 11.34
N SER A 522 10.57 29.10 10.21
CA SER A 522 11.56 29.99 9.61
C SER A 522 11.79 31.26 10.44
N LEU A 523 10.84 31.61 11.31
CA LEU A 523 10.94 32.76 12.21
C LEU A 523 11.81 32.50 13.45
N LEU A 524 12.21 31.25 13.71
CA LEU A 524 13.03 30.86 14.88
C LEU A 524 14.35 31.64 14.95
N ASP A 525 14.40 32.72 15.72
CA ASP A 525 15.53 33.66 15.82
C ASP A 525 16.33 33.59 17.14
N GLY A 526 15.89 32.75 18.09
CA GLY A 526 16.50 32.55 19.41
C GLY A 526 16.18 33.66 20.40
N LYS A 527 15.40 34.67 19.99
CA LYS A 527 15.09 35.86 20.76
C LYS A 527 13.59 35.92 21.03
N VAL A 528 12.83 36.26 19.99
CA VAL A 528 11.37 36.44 20.03
C VAL A 528 10.66 35.14 19.70
N TRP A 529 11.22 34.39 18.75
CA TRP A 529 10.74 33.10 18.29
C TRP A 529 11.72 32.02 18.71
N LYS A 530 11.32 31.30 19.75
CA LYS A 530 12.08 30.18 20.32
C LYS A 530 11.40 28.86 20.00
N ASP A 531 12.16 27.79 20.02
CA ASP A 531 11.71 26.43 19.71
C ASP A 531 10.64 25.91 20.70
N GLU A 532 10.51 26.46 21.92
CA GLU A 532 9.40 26.12 22.82
C GLU A 532 8.04 26.60 22.31
N GLU A 533 8.01 27.61 21.45
CA GLU A 533 6.77 28.06 20.80
C GLU A 533 6.17 26.95 19.93
N ILE A 534 7.01 26.20 19.22
CA ILE A 534 6.58 25.11 18.35
C ILE A 534 6.03 23.93 19.16
N ASP A 535 6.61 23.64 20.32
CA ASP A 535 6.08 22.64 21.24
C ASP A 535 4.66 22.99 21.72
N LYS A 536 4.43 24.25 22.10
CA LYS A 536 3.08 24.73 22.47
C LYS A 536 2.09 24.58 21.32
N GLN A 537 2.48 25.00 20.11
CA GLN A 537 1.62 24.95 18.93
C GLN A 537 1.22 23.51 18.55
N VAL A 538 2.17 22.57 18.58
CA VAL A 538 1.90 21.14 18.34
C VAL A 538 0.99 20.55 19.44
N LYS A 539 1.21 20.91 20.70
CA LYS A 539 0.33 20.50 21.82
C LYS A 539 -1.10 21.01 21.65
N ILE A 540 -1.28 22.28 21.26
CA ILE A 540 -2.59 22.86 20.98
C ILE A 540 -3.28 22.11 19.83
N SER A 541 -2.56 21.80 18.76
CA SER A 541 -3.09 20.99 17.64
C SER A 541 -3.56 19.61 18.11
N ARG A 542 -2.75 18.90 18.90
CA ARG A 542 -3.11 17.57 19.45
C ARG A 542 -4.29 17.60 20.41
N ASN A 543 -4.48 18.69 21.17
CA ASN A 543 -5.63 18.84 22.05
C ASN A 543 -6.97 18.94 21.27
N LEU A 544 -6.93 19.30 19.99
CA LEU A 544 -8.09 19.42 19.11
C LEU A 544 -8.26 18.22 18.15
N VAL A 545 -7.61 17.08 18.44
CA VAL A 545 -7.70 15.86 17.61
C VAL A 545 -9.14 15.36 17.42
N LYS A 546 -9.99 15.49 18.46
CA LYS A 546 -11.42 15.14 18.39
C LYS A 546 -12.20 15.99 17.39
N ASN A 547 -11.70 17.19 17.11
CA ASN A 547 -12.24 18.16 16.15
C ASN A 547 -11.43 18.16 14.83
N LEU A 548 -10.67 17.10 14.58
CA LEU A 548 -9.95 16.85 13.32
C LEU A 548 -8.79 17.82 13.02
N SER A 549 -8.23 18.44 14.07
CA SER A 549 -6.85 18.95 14.01
C SER A 549 -5.90 17.75 14.11
N LEU A 550 -5.52 17.20 12.96
CA LEU A 550 -4.86 15.89 12.86
C LEU A 550 -3.39 15.98 12.43
N GLY A 551 -2.78 17.16 12.52
CA GLY A 551 -1.38 17.32 12.13
C GLY A 551 -0.94 18.75 11.97
N ASN A 552 0.29 18.90 11.48
CA ASN A 552 0.93 20.18 11.24
C ASN A 552 1.76 20.12 9.95
N ILE A 553 1.94 21.27 9.31
CA ILE A 553 2.84 21.48 8.18
C ILE A 553 3.80 22.62 8.54
N PHE A 554 5.11 22.38 8.46
CA PHE A 554 6.10 23.35 8.91
C PHE A 554 6.71 24.13 7.75
N PHE A 555 6.65 25.45 7.85
CA PHE A 555 7.27 26.42 6.94
C PHE A 555 8.60 26.91 7.55
N SER A 556 9.76 26.55 7.02
CA SER A 556 9.99 25.67 5.87
C SER A 556 11.15 24.70 6.11
N MET A 557 11.36 23.81 5.14
CA MET A 557 12.34 22.72 5.23
C MET A 557 13.76 23.18 5.59
N SER A 558 14.21 24.34 5.13
CA SER A 558 15.55 24.88 5.47
C SER A 558 15.80 24.92 6.98
N SER A 559 14.80 25.30 7.79
CA SER A 559 14.96 25.36 9.24
C SER A 559 15.12 23.97 9.88
N ILE A 560 14.54 22.93 9.27
CA ILE A 560 14.72 21.53 9.67
C ILE A 560 16.11 21.04 9.24
N THR A 561 16.53 21.35 8.02
CA THR A 561 17.84 20.98 7.46
C THR A 561 18.97 21.60 8.28
N ASP A 562 18.86 22.89 8.61
CA ASP A 562 19.83 23.64 9.41
C ASP A 562 19.79 23.27 10.90
N ASN A 563 18.81 22.46 11.32
CA ASN A 563 18.51 22.18 12.73
C ASN A 563 18.45 23.46 13.58
N ARG A 564 17.74 24.47 13.09
CA ARG A 564 17.71 25.81 13.70
C ARG A 564 17.21 25.72 15.15
N GLN A 565 18.02 26.18 16.10
CA GLN A 565 17.75 26.06 17.54
C GLN A 565 17.49 24.62 18.02
N GLY A 566 18.02 23.58 17.34
CA GLY A 566 17.79 22.19 17.73
C GLY A 566 16.39 21.67 17.37
N ILE A 567 15.64 22.36 16.49
CA ILE A 567 14.25 21.99 16.19
C ILE A 567 14.10 20.58 15.61
N ALA A 568 15.07 20.11 14.83
CA ALA A 568 15.03 18.76 14.28
C ALA A 568 15.27 17.71 15.37
N ASP A 569 16.17 17.98 16.32
CA ASP A 569 16.37 17.10 17.48
C ASP A 569 15.11 17.07 18.34
N LYS A 570 14.44 18.22 18.54
CA LYS A 570 13.14 18.28 19.22
C LYS A 570 12.07 17.43 18.53
N PHE A 571 12.01 17.42 17.20
CA PHE A 571 11.12 16.52 16.47
C PHE A 571 11.48 15.06 16.74
N LYS A 572 12.75 14.69 16.63
CA LYS A 572 13.21 13.31 16.81
C LYS A 572 12.98 12.79 18.23
N ASP A 573 13.29 13.59 19.23
CA ASP A 573 13.42 13.13 20.61
C ASP A 573 12.14 13.31 21.42
N SER A 574 11.25 14.23 20.99
CA SER A 574 10.05 14.59 21.76
C SER A 574 8.78 14.64 20.91
N LEU A 575 8.70 15.54 19.93
CA LEU A 575 7.42 15.79 19.25
C LEU A 575 6.99 14.59 18.39
N TYR A 576 7.92 13.99 17.65
CA TYR A 576 7.69 12.88 16.70
C TYR A 576 8.58 11.67 17.01
N ALA A 577 8.79 11.37 18.29
CA ALA A 577 9.64 10.26 18.74
C ALA A 577 9.16 8.87 18.27
N THR A 578 7.88 8.72 17.93
CA THR A 578 7.30 7.48 17.41
C THR A 578 6.81 7.64 15.98
N PRO A 579 6.89 6.58 15.15
CA PRO A 579 6.32 6.58 13.81
C PRO A 579 4.80 6.82 13.83
N ALA A 580 4.28 7.49 12.81
CA ALA A 580 2.85 7.66 12.58
C ALA A 580 2.53 7.59 11.08
N ILE A 581 1.45 6.91 10.73
CA ILE A 581 0.85 7.05 9.39
C ILE A 581 -0.09 8.25 9.38
N VAL A 582 -0.35 8.75 8.18
CA VAL A 582 -1.30 9.85 7.99
C VAL A 582 -2.71 9.46 8.44
N PRO A 583 -3.56 10.43 8.80
CA PRO A 583 -4.95 10.16 9.15
C PRO A 583 -5.75 9.62 7.96
N ALA A 584 -6.66 8.67 8.22
CA ALA A 584 -7.46 8.04 7.18
C ALA A 584 -8.59 8.96 6.67
N MET A 585 -8.82 9.00 5.36
CA MET A 585 -9.88 9.83 4.74
C MET A 585 -11.23 9.11 4.74
N SER A 586 -11.83 9.01 5.92
CA SER A 586 -13.06 8.23 6.16
C SER A 586 -14.28 8.65 5.31
N TRP A 587 -14.31 9.84 4.73
CA TRP A 587 -15.40 10.27 3.83
C TRP A 587 -15.26 9.79 2.38
N GLN A 588 -14.11 9.22 1.99
CA GLN A 588 -13.91 8.69 0.63
C GLN A 588 -14.13 7.19 0.57
N ASN A 589 -13.40 6.42 1.38
CA ASN A 589 -13.54 4.98 1.50
C ASN A 589 -13.02 4.54 2.88
N GLN A 590 -13.76 3.65 3.53
CA GLN A 590 -13.43 3.10 4.85
C GLN A 590 -13.06 1.61 4.79
N ALA A 591 -13.22 0.96 3.65
CA ALA A 591 -12.88 -0.44 3.49
C ALA A 591 -11.35 -0.59 3.50
N PRO A 592 -10.76 -1.25 4.52
CA PRO A 592 -9.32 -1.46 4.55
C PRO A 592 -8.88 -2.47 3.48
N PRO A 593 -7.61 -2.44 3.07
CA PRO A 593 -7.07 -3.46 2.18
C PRO A 593 -7.10 -4.83 2.86
N PRO A 594 -7.07 -5.94 2.11
CA PRO A 594 -6.94 -7.27 2.69
C PRO A 594 -5.65 -7.41 3.52
N PRO A 595 -5.70 -8.13 4.65
CA PRO A 595 -4.51 -8.42 5.45
C PRO A 595 -3.41 -9.13 4.64
N PRO A 596 -2.13 -9.02 5.06
CA PRO A 596 -1.04 -9.77 4.42
C PRO A 596 -1.28 -11.28 4.50
N LYS A 597 -0.73 -12.01 3.53
CA LYS A 597 -0.79 -13.47 3.45
C LYS A 597 0.57 -14.08 3.75
N ASP A 598 0.56 -15.38 4.05
CA ASP A 598 1.78 -16.18 4.21
C ASP A 598 2.82 -15.57 5.15
N LEU A 599 2.37 -14.97 6.26
CA LEU A 599 3.27 -14.42 7.27
C LEU A 599 4.05 -15.56 7.94
N GLN A 600 5.35 -15.59 7.73
CA GLN A 600 6.26 -16.64 8.18
C GLN A 600 7.53 -16.05 8.80
N PHE A 601 8.11 -16.76 9.75
CA PHE A 601 9.40 -16.42 10.34
C PHE A 601 10.45 -17.47 9.97
N ASN A 602 11.46 -17.09 9.19
CA ASN A 602 12.55 -17.95 8.77
C ASN A 602 13.88 -17.19 8.85
N ASN A 603 14.95 -17.80 9.37
CA ASN A 603 16.31 -17.24 9.41
C ASN A 603 16.38 -15.83 10.02
N GLY A 604 15.71 -15.58 11.16
CA GLY A 604 15.75 -14.27 11.83
C GLY A 604 14.86 -13.19 11.19
N ARG A 605 14.03 -13.54 10.22
CA ARG A 605 13.28 -12.59 9.39
C ARG A 605 11.81 -12.98 9.24
N LEU A 606 10.92 -12.03 9.49
CA LEU A 606 9.52 -12.11 9.05
C LEU A 606 9.45 -11.91 7.54
N ASN A 607 8.63 -12.70 6.85
CA ASN A 607 8.34 -12.58 5.43
C ASN A 607 6.83 -12.71 5.25
N TRP A 608 6.24 -11.95 4.34
CA TRP A 608 4.82 -12.04 4.00
C TRP A 608 4.60 -11.73 2.52
N GLN A 609 3.37 -11.91 2.05
CA GLN A 609 2.93 -11.51 0.72
C GLN A 609 1.76 -10.54 0.82
N PRO A 610 1.54 -9.70 -0.19
CA PRO A 610 0.33 -8.90 -0.25
C PRO A 610 -0.95 -9.74 -0.28
N GLY A 611 -2.01 -9.21 0.31
CA GLY A 611 -3.36 -9.75 0.16
C GLY A 611 -3.89 -9.56 -1.28
N ASP A 612 -5.04 -10.16 -1.58
CA ASP A 612 -5.56 -10.14 -2.96
C ASP A 612 -6.05 -8.74 -3.38
N ASN A 613 -5.88 -8.42 -4.66
CA ASN A 613 -6.68 -7.43 -5.40
C ASN A 613 -6.73 -5.98 -4.87
N GLN A 614 -5.80 -5.53 -4.02
CA GLN A 614 -5.71 -4.10 -3.63
C GLN A 614 -4.26 -3.60 -3.56
N PRO A 615 -3.96 -2.39 -4.07
CA PRO A 615 -2.64 -1.80 -3.97
C PRO A 615 -2.33 -1.41 -2.52
N VAL A 616 -1.17 -1.84 -2.04
CA VAL A 616 -0.65 -1.51 -0.71
C VAL A 616 0.23 -0.26 -0.83
N ARG A 617 0.04 0.72 0.05
CA ARG A 617 0.91 1.90 0.19
C ARG A 617 2.07 1.64 1.13
N SER A 618 1.78 0.96 2.24
CA SER A 618 2.75 0.63 3.28
C SER A 618 2.32 -0.55 4.13
N TRP A 619 3.26 -1.08 4.90
CA TRP A 619 3.03 -2.07 5.93
C TRP A 619 3.27 -1.47 7.30
N THR A 620 2.43 -1.80 8.26
CA THR A 620 2.64 -1.45 9.67
C THR A 620 3.01 -2.71 10.44
N LEU A 621 4.11 -2.63 11.20
CA LEU A 621 4.58 -3.72 12.04
C LEU A 621 4.42 -3.32 13.51
N TYR A 622 3.64 -4.11 14.24
CA TYR A 622 3.40 -3.95 15.67
C TYR A 622 4.12 -5.04 16.45
N ARG A 623 4.52 -4.71 17.68
CA ARG A 623 4.96 -5.68 18.69
C ARG A 623 4.01 -5.66 19.86
N GLN A 624 3.66 -6.84 20.36
CA GLN A 624 2.80 -7.00 21.52
C GLN A 624 3.63 -6.83 22.81
N SER A 625 3.05 -6.11 23.79
CA SER A 625 3.53 -6.05 25.18
C SER A 625 2.32 -6.11 26.12
N GLY A 626 2.17 -7.23 26.84
CA GLY A 626 0.91 -7.53 27.53
C GLY A 626 -0.27 -7.59 26.55
N ASP A 627 -1.31 -6.80 26.82
CA ASP A 627 -2.49 -6.68 25.96
C ASP A 627 -2.37 -5.56 24.90
N THR A 628 -1.27 -4.80 24.91
CA THR A 628 -1.08 -3.63 24.05
C THR A 628 -0.26 -3.96 22.81
N TRP A 629 -0.65 -3.39 21.68
CA TRP A 629 0.09 -3.44 20.42
C TRP A 629 0.72 -2.09 20.13
N THR A 630 2.05 -2.04 20.06
CA THR A 630 2.79 -0.80 19.80
C THR A 630 3.34 -0.81 18.40
N LEU A 631 3.01 0.19 17.59
CA LEU A 631 3.57 0.39 16.25
C LEU A 631 5.08 0.59 16.36
N GLN A 632 5.85 -0.31 15.74
CA GLN A 632 7.31 -0.27 15.76
C GLN A 632 7.88 0.39 14.51
N ARG A 633 7.34 0.02 13.35
CA ARG A 633 7.86 0.44 12.04
C ARG A 633 6.73 0.58 11.04
N ILE A 634 6.92 1.51 10.12
CA ILE A 634 6.15 1.62 8.89
C ILE A 634 7.11 1.33 7.73
N LEU A 635 6.76 0.36 6.90
CA LEU A 635 7.59 -0.13 5.79
C LEU A 635 6.93 0.24 4.47
N SER A 636 7.72 0.57 3.46
CA SER A 636 7.20 0.90 2.13
C SER A 636 6.52 -0.30 1.48
N ALA A 637 5.60 -0.05 0.55
CA ALA A 637 4.84 -1.09 -0.18
C ALA A 637 5.70 -2.26 -0.69
N GLY A 638 6.87 -1.97 -1.25
CA GLY A 638 7.79 -2.99 -1.80
C GLY A 638 8.56 -3.81 -0.76
N THR A 639 8.44 -3.49 0.53
CA THR A 639 9.15 -4.18 1.60
C THR A 639 8.26 -5.24 2.23
N THR A 640 8.43 -6.50 1.82
CA THR A 640 7.64 -7.64 2.32
C THR A 640 8.38 -8.51 3.34
N PHE A 641 9.34 -7.92 4.04
CA PHE A 641 10.10 -8.58 5.09
C PHE A 641 10.50 -7.61 6.21
N ALA A 642 10.78 -8.16 7.40
CA ALA A 642 11.32 -7.40 8.52
C ALA A 642 12.16 -8.27 9.45
N THR A 643 13.38 -7.83 9.77
CA THR A 643 14.19 -8.43 10.84
C THR A 643 13.60 -8.05 12.19
N VAL A 644 13.40 -9.02 13.07
CA VAL A 644 12.78 -8.83 14.39
C VAL A 644 13.51 -9.63 15.46
N GLN A 645 13.41 -9.19 16.71
CA GLN A 645 13.82 -9.96 17.89
C GLN A 645 12.70 -10.92 18.32
N PRO A 646 12.95 -11.90 19.21
CA PRO A 646 11.89 -12.73 19.78
C PRO A 646 10.73 -11.90 20.35
N GLY A 647 9.50 -12.39 20.16
CA GLY A 647 8.27 -11.73 20.58
C GLY A 647 7.09 -12.00 19.66
N THR A 648 5.93 -11.43 20.01
CA THR A 648 4.71 -11.54 19.20
C THR A 648 4.51 -10.26 18.39
N TYR A 649 4.26 -10.43 17.10
CA TYR A 649 4.15 -9.37 16.11
C TYR A 649 2.83 -9.43 15.35
N ALA A 650 2.38 -8.27 14.87
CA ALA A 650 1.27 -8.17 13.92
C ALA A 650 1.69 -7.33 12.73
N VAL A 651 1.40 -7.81 11.51
CA VAL A 651 1.67 -7.09 10.25
C VAL A 651 0.34 -6.71 9.63
N CYS A 652 0.16 -5.43 9.29
CA CYS A 652 -1.05 -4.93 8.61
C CYS A 652 -0.68 -4.31 7.26
N ALA A 653 -1.61 -4.38 6.32
CA ALA A 653 -1.55 -3.64 5.06
C ALA A 653 -2.21 -2.26 5.25
N VAL A 654 -1.66 -1.23 4.60
CA VAL A 654 -2.22 0.13 4.59
C VAL A 654 -2.40 0.60 3.15
N ASP A 655 -3.56 1.16 2.80
CA ASP A 655 -3.85 1.68 1.46
C ASP A 655 -3.46 3.16 1.28
N ARG A 656 -3.70 3.72 0.09
CA ARG A 656 -3.42 5.14 -0.24
C ARG A 656 -4.28 6.16 0.52
N LEU A 657 -5.38 5.70 1.11
CA LEU A 657 -6.28 6.51 1.94
C LEU A 657 -5.97 6.32 3.44
N ALA A 658 -4.89 5.60 3.74
CA ALA A 658 -4.43 5.21 5.05
C ALA A 658 -5.39 4.30 5.84
N ASN A 659 -6.33 3.62 5.18
CA ASN A 659 -7.08 2.55 5.81
C ASN A 659 -6.13 1.38 6.10
N GLU A 660 -6.23 0.79 7.29
CA GLU A 660 -5.33 -0.26 7.77
C GLU A 660 -6.13 -1.56 7.97
N SER A 661 -5.59 -2.66 7.47
CA SER A 661 -6.17 -4.00 7.64
C SER A 661 -6.13 -4.45 9.10
N GLU A 662 -6.83 -5.53 9.43
CA GLU A 662 -6.48 -6.28 10.63
C GLU A 662 -5.04 -6.80 10.52
N GLY A 663 -4.34 -6.88 11.65
CA GLY A 663 -2.96 -7.33 11.71
C GLY A 663 -2.88 -8.84 11.80
N VAL A 664 -2.11 -9.47 10.92
CA VAL A 664 -1.84 -10.91 10.99
C VAL A 664 -0.78 -11.18 12.04
N VAL A 665 -1.11 -12.04 13.01
CA VAL A 665 -0.30 -12.28 14.20
C VAL A 665 0.65 -13.47 14.01
N ILE A 666 1.89 -13.30 14.46
CA ILE A 666 2.90 -14.36 14.55
C ILE A 666 3.72 -14.22 15.82
N THR A 667 4.01 -15.33 16.49
CA THR A 667 4.96 -15.38 17.62
C THR A 667 6.28 -15.95 17.14
N VAL A 668 7.35 -15.22 17.41
CA VAL A 668 8.73 -15.56 17.10
C VAL A 668 9.43 -15.93 18.41
N SER A 669 9.95 -17.16 18.47
CA SER A 669 10.74 -17.70 19.59
C SER A 669 12.23 -17.47 19.40
#